data_AF-A0A1B5KZH4-F1
#
_entry.id   AF-A0A1B5KZH4-F1
#
_cell.length_a   1.000
_cell.length_b   1.000
_cell.length_c   1.000
_cell.angle_alpha   90.00
_cell.angle_beta   90.00
_cell.angle_gamma   90.00
#
_symmetry.space_group_name_H-M   'P 1'
#
loop_
_entity.id
_entity.type
_entity.pdbx_description
1 polymer ?
#
loop_
_entity_poly.entity_id
_entity_poly.type
_entity_poly.pdbx_seq_one_letter_code
_entity_poly.pdbx_strand_id
1 'polypeptide(L)'
;MLIAGLVPEGAVDYDPMEHLNMLFSQPSTVKSISQVSKALKAHENALSSEINRLELEQAYKPDSSLERMQSAQTELAQLFRKIETVRSRAIETEQNITVMTAEIKRLDGTKRNLALSMTALKRLQMLTTAYEQLRGLAKARQYRECAGLLQAVIQLMKHFNSYRSIEQIATLSREVSELQRELLEQVCEDFEMAFAKSEVSSRKNMLVEACLVMDALGDAARSRIITWYVNTELREYRQVFRGNDEAGSLDNIGRRYAWFKRMMKTHEDEHAAMFPSYWHVGELLATTFCDGTRDDFKAILERSVRRVDGSKVDVNLLLSCLQETLGFEQSIEKKFSSGREPRASIDTLSSAEEKTYNFNGLISVAFEPYLSLWVESQDKQLAATIPRYRTQPLLPAGEEFSPQAVISSAIELFHFYKLTLSQCSKLSTSERLLDLSKVLSKYLDEYAQQVLLPVLQAGGSQGPSVQHAVLVLNTADFWHVNTNQLEENIKKRIDGELVSRVDLSSQSDAFLGVASAAVLALVHVVEVDCAATWREMKNTNWMTMDSAGDQSSYVGELVTHVNGKAAEILAVVSKQQYARAFCDKLVEQLATGYINNMVHCRPISEVGAQQALITKTFQQMLVDKYALTKAFGNLLSHHNPSSAQQTPPSSFVRRVEHSMNRMDPLLKTLQIRQSPPEGLVQGYLIHIGDRSDANFKKILDLKGVRKQDQPHLMELFAIHRDGSSHGKLVQNSPLLTPLMSPSSGGLGPGGSGIGGVNAGARFDAGSLGEKLLSAARDIGTTTTGQSVEKATMNENLRNFGKFFRRDIAPHAPCRAEPPSPQDDHGRLEAANLTLLQSHLRDIPVPNAGRKNRNEPTTQSPANTAKLFASALRRTLRSSAGLSLAAAAALPKLKPDPPASKMHTKVVTVLYEGFLANGIAAGGQLTTTTEVENFPGFPRGIMGQELMDNMKAQSERFGTHVVTDTVTKLDLSRRPFRYSTEFAPDETHTADAVVIATGASARRMHLPGEDKYWQSGISACAVCDGALPLFRNKPLYVVGGGDSAAEEATFLTKYASRVTVLVRRDVLRASKTMAARLLANDKVTVRFNAVATEVRGGQDGLLSHIVVRDTRSGDEEVVEASGLFYAIGHDPATALVKGQLDMDEDGYIVTKPGTTLTSVDGVFAAGDVQDKRYRQAITSAGTGCMAALEAEKFISEQD
;
A
#
# COMPACT_ATOMS: atom_id res chain seq x y z
N MET A 1 91.98 -65.26 70.06
CA MET A 1 91.91 -63.88 70.57
C MET A 1 93.24 -63.13 70.37
N LEU A 2 93.86 -63.15 69.17
CA LEU A 2 94.98 -62.23 68.84
C LEU A 2 95.28 -62.02 67.33
N ILE A 3 94.39 -62.45 66.41
CA ILE A 3 94.53 -62.17 64.95
C ILE A 3 93.23 -61.65 64.30
N ALA A 4 92.08 -61.70 65.00
CA ALA A 4 90.80 -61.22 64.45
C ALA A 4 90.58 -59.70 64.58
N GLY A 5 91.65 -58.91 64.81
CA GLY A 5 91.56 -57.48 65.15
C GLY A 5 92.51 -56.56 64.41
N LEU A 6 93.16 -57.01 63.32
CA LEU A 6 94.17 -56.23 62.60
C LEU A 6 93.92 -56.06 61.08
N VAL A 7 92.71 -56.36 60.59
CA VAL A 7 92.27 -55.88 59.25
C VAL A 7 91.33 -54.69 59.44
N PRO A 8 91.70 -53.47 59.00
CA PRO A 8 90.75 -52.43 58.71
C PRO A 8 90.07 -52.75 57.38
N GLU A 9 88.87 -53.31 57.41
CA GLU A 9 88.03 -53.41 56.21
C GLU A 9 87.53 -52.01 55.85
N GLY A 10 88.08 -51.42 54.79
CA GLY A 10 87.62 -50.13 54.25
C GLY A 10 88.72 -49.16 53.78
N ALA A 11 90.01 -49.50 53.90
CA ALA A 11 91.05 -48.71 53.24
C ALA A 11 91.08 -49.05 51.74
N VAL A 12 91.00 -48.03 50.88
CA VAL A 12 91.03 -48.18 49.41
C VAL A 12 92.38 -48.71 48.91
N ASP A 13 93.45 -48.57 49.70
CA ASP A 13 94.78 -49.16 49.46
C ASP A 13 95.11 -50.19 50.55
N TYR A 14 94.57 -51.41 50.45
CA TYR A 14 94.93 -52.52 51.35
C TYR A 14 96.20 -53.23 50.82
N ASP A 15 97.33 -53.11 51.54
CA ASP A 15 98.57 -53.81 51.22
C ASP A 15 98.67 -55.16 51.99
N PRO A 16 98.63 -56.31 51.28
CA PRO A 16 98.69 -57.63 51.91
C PRO A 16 100.02 -57.92 52.59
N MET A 17 101.12 -57.26 52.19
CA MET A 17 102.45 -57.52 52.75
C MET A 17 102.60 -56.94 54.16
N GLU A 18 102.04 -55.76 54.41
CA GLU A 18 102.11 -55.11 55.72
C GLU A 18 101.30 -55.88 56.77
N HIS A 19 100.14 -56.39 56.37
CA HIS A 19 99.29 -57.21 57.24
C HIS A 19 99.92 -58.59 57.52
N LEU A 20 100.58 -59.21 56.54
CA LEU A 20 101.37 -60.43 56.75
C LEU A 20 102.51 -60.22 57.76
N ASN A 21 103.20 -59.08 57.70
CA ASN A 21 104.27 -58.75 58.64
C ASN A 21 103.75 -58.51 60.07
N MET A 22 102.55 -57.95 60.23
CA MET A 22 101.91 -57.83 61.56
C MET A 22 101.56 -59.19 62.18
N LEU A 23 101.10 -60.14 61.36
CA LEU A 23 100.71 -61.48 61.82
C LEU A 23 101.90 -62.35 62.26
N PHE A 24 103.09 -62.11 61.69
CA PHE A 24 104.32 -62.86 61.98
C PHE A 24 105.43 -61.99 62.58
N SER A 25 105.06 -61.09 63.50
CA SER A 25 105.98 -60.08 64.06
C SER A 25 107.10 -60.62 64.98
N GLN A 26 107.06 -61.89 65.41
CA GLN A 26 108.15 -62.53 66.17
C GLN A 26 108.53 -63.91 65.61
N PRO A 27 109.82 -64.33 65.64
CA PRO A 27 110.26 -65.61 65.06
C PRO A 27 109.55 -66.88 65.60
N SER A 28 108.95 -66.84 66.79
CA SER A 28 108.16 -67.94 67.36
C SER A 28 106.78 -68.13 66.71
N THR A 29 106.24 -67.11 66.03
CA THR A 29 104.91 -67.13 65.39
C THR A 29 104.88 -67.77 63.99
N VAL A 30 106.03 -68.10 63.42
CA VAL A 30 106.11 -68.81 62.12
C VAL A 30 105.48 -70.22 62.19
N LYS A 31 105.39 -70.82 63.39
CA LYS A 31 104.70 -72.11 63.58
C LYS A 31 103.18 -72.05 63.32
N SER A 32 102.54 -70.87 63.37
CA SER A 32 101.10 -70.71 63.17
C SER A 32 100.67 -70.43 61.71
N ILE A 33 101.59 -70.45 60.73
CA ILE A 33 101.30 -70.21 59.30
C ILE A 33 100.19 -71.12 58.75
N SER A 34 100.23 -72.40 59.09
CA SER A 34 99.27 -73.39 58.59
C SER A 34 97.84 -73.09 59.07
N GLN A 35 97.70 -72.51 60.25
CA GLN A 35 96.42 -72.20 60.87
C GLN A 35 95.83 -70.91 60.26
N VAL A 36 96.66 -69.90 60.01
CA VAL A 36 96.25 -68.65 59.35
C VAL A 36 95.87 -68.90 57.89
N SER A 37 96.64 -69.71 57.16
CA SER A 37 96.32 -70.07 55.76
C SER A 37 94.99 -70.82 55.64
N LYS A 38 94.69 -71.72 56.59
CA LYS A 38 93.39 -72.40 56.65
C LYS A 38 92.23 -71.43 56.89
N ALA A 39 92.40 -70.45 57.78
CA ALA A 39 91.36 -69.47 58.06
C ALA A 39 91.07 -68.57 56.85
N LEU A 40 92.12 -68.11 56.14
CA LEU A 40 91.97 -67.30 54.92
C LEU A 40 91.27 -68.06 53.81
N LYS A 41 91.66 -69.31 53.54
CA LYS A 41 90.98 -70.16 52.54
C LYS A 41 89.52 -70.44 52.90
N ALA A 42 89.21 -70.59 54.19
CA ALA A 42 87.83 -70.74 54.63
C ALA A 42 86.99 -69.47 54.37
N HIS A 43 87.59 -68.30 54.55
CA HIS A 43 86.92 -67.03 54.30
C HIS A 43 86.72 -66.75 52.81
N GLU A 44 87.73 -67.02 51.98
CA GLU A 44 87.64 -66.94 50.51
C GLU A 44 86.49 -67.80 49.98
N ASN A 45 86.43 -69.07 50.41
CA ASN A 45 85.37 -69.99 50.00
C ASN A 45 83.97 -69.53 50.44
N ALA A 46 83.85 -68.94 51.63
CA ALA A 46 82.58 -68.41 52.11
C ALA A 46 82.10 -67.23 51.24
N LEU A 47 83.00 -66.30 50.91
CA LEU A 47 82.71 -65.16 50.05
C LEU A 47 82.32 -65.58 48.63
N SER A 48 83.05 -66.53 48.02
CA SER A 48 82.68 -67.08 46.72
C SER A 48 81.32 -67.78 46.75
N SER A 49 80.97 -68.43 47.85
CA SER A 49 79.65 -69.06 48.00
C SER A 49 78.52 -68.04 48.15
N GLU A 50 78.77 -66.92 48.83
CA GLU A 50 77.82 -65.81 48.99
C GLU A 50 77.53 -65.12 47.64
N ILE A 51 78.59 -64.84 46.86
CA ILE A 51 78.46 -64.22 45.53
C ILE A 51 77.68 -65.14 44.61
N ASN A 52 78.05 -66.42 44.54
CA ASN A 52 77.32 -67.40 43.73
C ASN A 52 75.85 -67.52 44.16
N ARG A 53 75.55 -67.44 45.47
CA ARG A 53 74.16 -67.44 45.97
C ARG A 53 73.38 -66.23 45.47
N LEU A 54 73.98 -65.03 45.52
CA LEU A 54 73.33 -63.80 45.07
C LEU A 54 73.13 -63.79 43.55
N GLU A 55 74.10 -64.28 42.77
CA GLU A 55 73.94 -64.44 41.32
C GLU A 55 72.86 -65.48 40.98
N LEU A 56 72.77 -66.58 41.74
CA LEU A 56 71.69 -67.57 41.56
C LEU A 56 70.32 -67.00 41.94
N GLU A 57 70.23 -66.22 43.02
CA GLU A 57 69.00 -65.53 43.44
C GLU A 57 68.55 -64.49 42.41
N GLN A 58 69.48 -63.88 41.67
CA GLN A 58 69.18 -62.93 40.60
C GLN A 58 68.81 -63.64 39.29
N ALA A 59 69.43 -64.79 38.99
CA ALA A 59 69.14 -65.58 37.80
C ALA A 59 67.82 -66.37 37.88
N TYR A 60 67.32 -66.68 39.09
CA TYR A 60 66.15 -67.56 39.30
C TYR A 60 64.97 -66.91 40.05
N LYS A 61 64.80 -65.58 40.04
CA LYS A 61 63.53 -64.96 40.46
C LYS A 61 62.44 -65.17 39.38
N PRO A 62 61.34 -65.91 39.65
CA PRO A 62 60.28 -66.17 38.69
C PRO A 62 59.23 -65.05 38.76
N ASP A 63 59.61 -63.88 38.26
CA ASP A 63 58.68 -62.76 38.07
C ASP A 63 59.12 -61.93 36.86
N SER A 64 59.28 -62.62 35.73
CA SER A 64 59.73 -62.01 34.49
C SER A 64 58.68 -61.02 33.99
N SER A 65 59.09 -59.78 33.78
CA SER A 65 58.29 -58.73 33.14
C SER A 65 57.75 -59.16 31.78
N LEU A 66 58.39 -60.14 31.12
CA LEU A 66 58.02 -60.70 29.83
C LEU A 66 56.77 -61.59 29.89
N GLU A 67 56.63 -62.45 30.91
CA GLU A 67 55.43 -63.28 31.11
C GLU A 67 54.21 -62.43 31.50
N ARG A 68 54.39 -61.41 32.34
CA ARG A 68 53.29 -60.48 32.67
C ARG A 68 52.83 -59.70 31.43
N MET A 69 53.76 -59.29 30.57
CA MET A 69 53.44 -58.58 29.34
C MET A 69 52.76 -59.48 28.30
N GLN A 70 53.18 -60.75 28.19
CA GLN A 70 52.52 -61.75 27.34
C GLN A 70 51.13 -62.13 27.88
N SER A 71 50.98 -62.30 29.19
CA SER A 71 49.67 -62.55 29.82
C SER A 71 48.72 -61.37 29.58
N ALA A 72 49.19 -60.13 29.79
CA ALA A 72 48.40 -58.93 29.53
C ALA A 72 48.02 -58.77 28.05
N GLN A 73 48.93 -59.09 27.10
CA GLN A 73 48.59 -59.13 25.67
C GLN A 73 47.55 -60.20 25.34
N THR A 74 47.63 -61.36 25.99
CA THR A 74 46.68 -62.46 25.79
C THR A 74 45.30 -62.10 26.35
N GLU A 75 45.24 -61.45 27.52
CA GLU A 75 44.01 -60.93 28.11
C GLU A 75 43.40 -59.80 27.28
N LEU A 76 44.21 -58.87 26.76
CA LEU A 76 43.75 -57.84 25.82
C LEU A 76 43.16 -58.44 24.55
N ALA A 77 43.82 -59.44 23.97
CA ALA A 77 43.32 -60.15 22.80
C ALA A 77 42.00 -60.87 23.09
N GLN A 78 41.84 -61.45 24.28
CA GLN A 78 40.57 -62.04 24.72
C GLN A 78 39.48 -60.99 24.95
N LEU A 79 39.83 -59.82 25.49
CA LEU A 79 38.90 -58.70 25.68
C LEU A 79 38.40 -58.18 24.33
N PHE A 80 39.28 -57.99 23.35
CA PHE A 80 38.88 -57.60 21.99
C PHE A 80 37.94 -58.61 21.35
N ARG A 81 38.23 -59.91 21.49
CA ARG A 81 37.32 -60.96 21.02
C ARG A 81 35.95 -60.91 21.69
N LYS A 82 35.90 -60.63 23.00
CA LYS A 82 34.63 -60.47 23.75
C LYS A 82 33.86 -59.22 23.30
N ILE A 83 34.54 -58.09 23.08
CA ILE A 83 33.93 -56.86 22.56
C ILE A 83 33.36 -57.11 21.16
N GLU A 84 34.10 -57.82 20.30
CA GLU A 84 33.67 -58.15 18.95
C GLU A 84 32.45 -59.08 18.97
N THR A 85 32.42 -60.10 19.85
CA THR A 85 31.24 -60.95 20.01
C THR A 85 30.02 -60.19 20.56
N VAL A 86 30.20 -59.29 21.53
CA VAL A 86 29.11 -58.44 22.03
C VAL A 86 28.60 -57.51 20.93
N ARG A 87 29.50 -56.92 20.13
CA ARG A 87 29.14 -56.09 18.98
C ARG A 87 28.35 -56.88 17.94
N SER A 88 28.78 -58.09 17.59
CA SER A 88 28.05 -58.97 16.66
C SER A 88 26.67 -59.33 17.18
N ARG A 89 26.54 -59.69 18.47
CA ARG A 89 25.24 -59.98 19.09
C ARG A 89 24.35 -58.75 19.14
N ALA A 90 24.90 -57.56 19.42
CA ALA A 90 24.13 -56.31 19.41
C ALA A 90 23.56 -56.02 18.01
N ILE A 91 24.35 -56.17 16.95
CA ILE A 91 23.91 -56.01 15.56
C ILE A 91 22.83 -57.04 15.20
N GLU A 92 22.99 -58.30 15.61
CA GLU A 92 21.99 -59.35 15.40
C GLU A 92 20.67 -59.05 16.16
N THR A 93 20.78 -58.52 17.38
CA THR A 93 19.61 -58.13 18.18
C THR A 93 18.88 -56.94 17.56
N GLU A 94 19.63 -55.95 17.06
CA GLU A 94 19.08 -54.80 16.31
C GLU A 94 18.35 -55.25 15.04
N GLN A 95 18.95 -56.15 14.27
CA GLN A 95 18.31 -56.73 13.09
C GLN A 95 17.02 -57.47 13.45
N ASN A 96 17.04 -58.28 14.51
CA ASN A 96 15.86 -59.01 14.98
C ASN A 96 14.75 -58.07 15.44
N ILE A 97 15.07 -57.02 16.22
CA ILE A 97 14.08 -56.01 16.65
C ILE A 97 13.52 -55.25 15.45
N THR A 98 14.35 -54.93 14.46
CA THR A 98 13.91 -54.25 13.22
C THR A 98 12.94 -55.11 12.42
N VAL A 99 13.21 -56.42 12.31
CA VAL A 99 12.29 -57.37 11.68
C VAL A 99 10.99 -57.49 12.47
N MET A 100 11.07 -57.62 13.81
CA MET A 100 9.90 -57.76 14.67
C MET A 100 9.00 -56.51 14.61
N THR A 101 9.58 -55.32 14.61
CA THR A 101 8.83 -54.05 14.48
C THR A 101 8.20 -53.90 13.09
N ALA A 102 8.87 -54.36 12.03
CA ALA A 102 8.28 -54.43 10.70
C ALA A 102 7.08 -55.39 10.63
N GLU A 103 7.14 -56.54 11.31
CA GLU A 103 6.02 -57.48 11.41
C GLU A 103 4.85 -56.90 12.21
N ILE A 104 5.11 -56.22 13.34
CA ILE A 104 4.07 -55.52 14.12
C ILE A 104 3.39 -54.45 13.27
N LYS A 105 4.16 -53.65 12.53
CA LYS A 105 3.61 -52.63 11.63
C LYS A 105 2.74 -53.24 10.53
N ARG A 106 3.13 -54.41 10.01
CA ARG A 106 2.34 -55.17 9.03
C ARG A 106 1.05 -55.75 9.65
N LEU A 107 1.10 -56.19 10.91
CA LEU A 107 -0.06 -56.65 11.67
C LEU A 107 -1.05 -55.51 11.94
N ASP A 108 -0.55 -54.34 12.35
CA ASP A 108 -1.39 -53.15 12.54
C ASP A 108 -2.01 -52.68 11.22
N GLY A 109 -1.25 -52.75 10.12
CA GLY A 109 -1.77 -52.51 8.77
C GLY A 109 -2.92 -53.45 8.40
N THR A 110 -2.80 -54.75 8.72
CA THR A 110 -3.86 -55.73 8.47
C THR A 110 -5.08 -55.52 9.36
N LYS A 111 -4.89 -55.20 10.64
CA LYS A 111 -5.98 -54.83 11.56
C LYS A 111 -6.73 -53.60 11.08
N ARG A 112 -6.01 -52.57 10.63
CA ARG A 112 -6.61 -51.34 10.08
C ARG A 112 -7.43 -51.64 8.83
N ASN A 113 -6.89 -52.44 7.91
CA ASN A 113 -7.60 -52.84 6.69
C ASN A 113 -8.87 -53.63 7.02
N LEU A 114 -8.83 -54.57 7.97
CA LEU A 114 -10.00 -55.32 8.44
C LEU A 114 -11.09 -54.39 9.02
N ALA A 115 -10.71 -53.44 9.86
CA ALA A 115 -11.65 -52.48 10.45
C ALA A 115 -12.31 -51.59 9.38
N LEU A 116 -11.54 -51.14 8.39
CA LEU A 116 -12.05 -50.37 7.25
C LEU A 116 -13.02 -51.20 6.42
N SER A 117 -12.70 -52.46 6.10
CA SER A 117 -13.59 -53.36 5.35
C SER A 117 -14.89 -53.64 6.10
N MET A 118 -14.83 -53.89 7.41
CA MET A 118 -16.02 -54.13 8.23
C MET A 118 -16.93 -52.89 8.28
N THR A 119 -16.34 -51.69 8.41
CA THR A 119 -17.07 -50.43 8.40
C THR A 119 -17.74 -50.17 7.04
N ALA A 120 -17.03 -50.43 5.95
CA ALA A 120 -17.56 -50.29 4.59
C ALA A 120 -18.75 -51.23 4.36
N LEU A 121 -18.66 -52.51 4.75
CA LEU A 121 -19.74 -53.47 4.63
C LEU A 121 -20.97 -53.07 5.45
N LYS A 122 -20.78 -52.63 6.71
CA LYS A 122 -21.89 -52.17 7.55
C LYS A 122 -22.59 -50.94 6.97
N ARG A 123 -21.83 -49.99 6.44
CA ARG A 123 -22.39 -48.79 5.77
C ARG A 123 -23.11 -49.14 4.48
N LEU A 124 -22.64 -50.14 3.73
CA LEU A 124 -23.30 -50.61 2.51
C LEU A 124 -24.66 -51.25 2.84
N GLN A 125 -24.71 -52.09 3.89
CA GLN A 125 -25.97 -52.65 4.39
C GLN A 125 -26.96 -51.55 4.79
N MET A 126 -26.51 -50.55 5.55
CA MET A 126 -27.35 -49.42 5.94
C MET A 126 -27.91 -48.66 4.73
N LEU A 127 -27.09 -48.46 3.69
CA LEU A 127 -27.50 -47.77 2.46
C LEU A 127 -28.58 -48.55 1.70
N THR A 128 -28.42 -49.87 1.55
CA THR A 128 -29.41 -50.71 0.85
C THR A 128 -30.75 -50.73 1.60
N THR A 129 -30.74 -50.91 2.93
CA THR A 129 -31.97 -50.88 3.73
C THR A 129 -32.66 -49.52 3.67
N ALA A 130 -31.90 -48.42 3.76
CA ALA A 130 -32.46 -47.07 3.68
C ALA A 130 -33.06 -46.78 2.30
N TYR A 131 -32.42 -47.24 1.22
CA TYR A 131 -32.94 -47.10 -0.14
C TYR A 131 -34.27 -47.85 -0.34
N GLU A 132 -34.39 -49.10 0.12
CA GLU A 132 -35.63 -49.86 0.01
C GLU A 132 -36.79 -49.20 0.78
N GLN A 133 -36.52 -48.67 1.98
CA GLN A 133 -37.50 -47.94 2.77
C GLN A 133 -37.93 -46.64 2.07
N LEU A 134 -36.98 -45.87 1.54
CA LEU A 134 -37.25 -44.63 0.81
C LEU A 134 -38.13 -44.89 -0.41
N ARG A 135 -37.86 -45.97 -1.15
CA ARG A 135 -38.67 -46.37 -2.32
C ARG A 135 -40.12 -46.70 -1.95
N GLY A 136 -40.35 -47.30 -0.78
CA GLY A 136 -41.70 -47.57 -0.27
C GLY A 136 -42.46 -46.28 0.08
N LEU A 137 -41.81 -45.37 0.79
CA LEU A 137 -42.42 -44.10 1.24
C LEU A 137 -42.68 -43.13 0.08
N ALA A 138 -41.82 -43.12 -0.94
CA ALA A 138 -42.01 -42.32 -2.15
C ALA A 138 -43.34 -42.64 -2.84
N LYS A 139 -43.67 -43.94 -2.97
CA LYS A 139 -44.93 -44.42 -3.55
C LYS A 139 -46.16 -44.04 -2.71
N ALA A 140 -46.02 -44.00 -1.39
CA ALA A 140 -47.08 -43.62 -0.46
C ALA A 140 -47.28 -42.10 -0.35
N ARG A 141 -46.45 -41.29 -1.04
CA ARG A 141 -46.43 -39.81 -0.98
C ARG A 141 -46.24 -39.24 0.44
N GLN A 142 -45.55 -39.96 1.32
CA GLN A 142 -45.25 -39.50 2.68
C GLN A 142 -44.00 -38.62 2.68
N TYR A 143 -44.14 -37.38 2.21
CA TYR A 143 -43.00 -36.49 1.93
C TYR A 143 -42.14 -36.17 3.16
N ARG A 144 -42.73 -36.02 4.35
CA ARG A 144 -41.99 -35.75 5.59
C ARG A 144 -40.95 -36.83 5.92
N GLU A 145 -41.34 -38.10 5.86
CA GLU A 145 -40.45 -39.22 6.16
C GLU A 145 -39.45 -39.46 5.02
N CYS A 146 -39.87 -39.22 3.77
CA CYS A 146 -39.00 -39.26 2.60
C CYS A 146 -37.83 -38.29 2.73
N ALA A 147 -38.06 -37.05 3.17
CA ALA A 147 -37.01 -36.03 3.29
C ALA A 147 -35.88 -36.47 4.23
N GLY A 148 -36.22 -37.01 5.41
CA GLY A 148 -35.23 -37.47 6.39
C GLY A 148 -34.42 -38.68 5.91
N LEU A 149 -35.08 -39.68 5.31
CA LEU A 149 -34.39 -40.84 4.76
C LEU A 149 -33.57 -40.52 3.52
N LEU A 150 -34.03 -39.59 2.67
CA LEU A 150 -33.31 -39.14 1.49
C LEU A 150 -31.99 -38.46 1.88
N GLN A 151 -31.98 -37.59 2.90
CA GLN A 151 -30.74 -36.99 3.41
C GLN A 151 -29.75 -38.06 3.90
N ALA A 152 -30.23 -39.07 4.65
CA ALA A 152 -29.40 -40.16 5.12
C ALA A 152 -28.81 -40.99 3.97
N VAL A 153 -29.62 -41.32 2.94
CA VAL A 153 -29.18 -42.03 1.74
C VAL A 153 -28.13 -41.22 0.97
N ILE A 154 -28.34 -39.91 0.78
CA ILE A 154 -27.37 -39.03 0.11
C ILE A 154 -26.04 -38.98 0.88
N GLN A 155 -26.08 -38.85 2.21
CA GLN A 155 -24.88 -38.82 3.04
C GLN A 155 -24.11 -40.15 3.00
N LEU A 156 -24.82 -41.28 3.06
CA LEU A 156 -24.22 -42.61 2.93
C LEU A 156 -23.61 -42.82 1.54
N MET A 157 -24.27 -42.36 0.48
CA MET A 157 -23.77 -42.42 -0.89
C MET A 157 -22.46 -41.65 -1.09
N LYS A 158 -22.26 -40.49 -0.43
CA LYS A 158 -21.02 -39.71 -0.54
C LYS A 158 -19.78 -40.52 -0.19
N HIS A 159 -19.87 -41.41 0.79
CA HIS A 159 -18.77 -42.29 1.17
C HIS A 159 -18.40 -43.30 0.06
N PHE A 160 -19.39 -43.79 -0.69
CA PHE A 160 -19.19 -44.81 -1.71
C PHE A 160 -18.76 -44.25 -3.08
N ASN A 161 -18.58 -42.94 -3.21
CA ASN A 161 -18.15 -42.30 -4.46
C ASN A 161 -16.79 -42.82 -4.96
N SER A 162 -15.85 -43.15 -4.07
CA SER A 162 -14.56 -43.74 -4.44
C SER A 162 -14.65 -45.23 -4.83
N TYR A 163 -15.75 -45.90 -4.52
CA TYR A 163 -15.99 -47.32 -4.80
C TYR A 163 -16.82 -47.55 -6.07
N ARG A 164 -16.99 -46.51 -6.90
CA ARG A 164 -17.80 -46.53 -8.12
C ARG A 164 -17.29 -47.51 -9.19
N SER A 165 -16.05 -47.98 -9.07
CA SER A 165 -15.49 -49.04 -9.91
C SER A 165 -16.15 -50.41 -9.68
N ILE A 166 -16.85 -50.59 -8.56
CA ILE A 166 -17.59 -51.81 -8.24
C ILE A 166 -18.97 -51.72 -8.87
N GLU A 167 -19.28 -52.64 -9.77
CA GLU A 167 -20.49 -52.63 -10.60
C GLU A 167 -21.79 -52.59 -9.77
N GLN A 168 -21.88 -53.37 -8.68
CA GLN A 168 -23.07 -53.42 -7.84
C GLN A 168 -23.35 -52.09 -7.12
N ILE A 169 -22.29 -51.39 -6.69
CA ILE A 169 -22.39 -50.07 -6.05
C ILE A 169 -22.76 -49.01 -7.09
N ALA A 170 -22.21 -49.12 -8.31
CA ALA A 170 -22.58 -48.25 -9.41
C ALA A 170 -24.06 -48.40 -9.82
N THR A 171 -24.59 -49.62 -9.80
CA THR A 171 -26.02 -49.88 -10.04
C THR A 171 -26.90 -49.28 -8.95
N LEU A 172 -26.58 -49.52 -7.67
CA LEU A 172 -27.31 -48.91 -6.55
C LEU A 172 -27.27 -47.37 -6.60
N SER A 173 -26.12 -46.80 -6.97
CA SER A 173 -25.99 -45.35 -7.17
C SER A 173 -26.92 -44.83 -8.27
N ARG A 174 -27.07 -45.56 -9.38
CA ARG A 174 -27.98 -45.17 -10.48
C ARG A 174 -29.43 -45.23 -10.02
N GLU A 175 -29.80 -46.31 -9.33
CA GLU A 175 -31.15 -46.48 -8.79
C GLU A 175 -31.54 -45.38 -7.79
N VAL A 176 -30.62 -44.97 -6.91
CA VAL A 176 -30.84 -43.84 -6.00
C VAL A 176 -31.01 -42.53 -6.78
N SER A 177 -30.21 -42.29 -7.83
CA SER A 177 -30.35 -41.10 -8.67
C SER A 177 -31.64 -41.10 -9.49
N GLU A 178 -32.13 -42.25 -9.94
CA GLU A 178 -33.42 -42.37 -10.61
C GLU A 178 -34.57 -42.05 -9.66
N LEU A 179 -34.55 -42.58 -8.43
CA LEU A 179 -35.54 -42.29 -7.41
C LEU A 179 -35.56 -40.80 -7.01
N GLN A 180 -34.38 -40.16 -6.96
CA GLN A 180 -34.27 -38.70 -6.75
C GLN A 180 -34.98 -37.90 -7.85
N ARG A 181 -34.82 -38.32 -9.12
CA ARG A 181 -35.49 -37.66 -10.26
C ARG A 181 -37.00 -37.88 -10.21
N GLU A 182 -37.45 -39.09 -9.90
CA GLU A 182 -38.87 -39.42 -9.76
C GLU A 182 -39.54 -38.57 -8.66
N LEU A 183 -38.91 -38.46 -7.49
CA LEU A 183 -39.39 -37.60 -6.39
C LEU A 183 -39.43 -36.12 -6.79
N LEU A 184 -38.43 -35.62 -7.51
CA LEU A 184 -38.40 -34.24 -8.00
C LEU A 184 -39.59 -33.95 -8.92
N GLU A 185 -39.84 -34.83 -9.89
CA GLU A 185 -40.94 -34.69 -10.86
C GLU A 185 -42.29 -34.78 -10.16
N GLN A 186 -42.46 -35.76 -9.27
CA GLN A 186 -43.69 -35.97 -8.51
C GLN A 186 -44.06 -34.75 -7.65
N VAL A 187 -43.09 -34.13 -6.96
CA VAL A 187 -43.35 -32.92 -6.18
C VAL A 187 -43.71 -31.75 -7.09
N CYS A 188 -43.01 -31.55 -8.21
CA CYS A 188 -43.34 -30.48 -9.16
C CYS A 188 -44.77 -30.62 -9.71
N GLU A 189 -45.18 -31.84 -10.10
CA GLU A 189 -46.55 -32.12 -10.59
C GLU A 189 -47.62 -31.82 -9.53
N ASP A 190 -47.35 -32.17 -8.26
CA ASP A 190 -48.28 -31.89 -7.16
C ASP A 190 -48.44 -30.38 -6.89
N PHE A 191 -47.36 -29.59 -7.04
CA PHE A 191 -47.42 -28.13 -7.01
C PHE A 191 -48.22 -27.58 -8.20
N GLU A 192 -47.94 -28.02 -9.42
CA GLU A 192 -48.65 -27.58 -10.62
C GLU A 192 -50.16 -27.86 -10.55
N MET A 193 -50.54 -29.05 -10.09
CA MET A 193 -51.95 -29.42 -9.92
C MET A 193 -52.67 -28.59 -8.84
N ALA A 194 -52.00 -28.29 -7.72
CA ALA A 194 -52.59 -27.52 -6.64
C ALA A 194 -52.91 -26.07 -7.08
N PHE A 195 -52.00 -25.45 -7.84
CA PHE A 195 -52.17 -24.09 -8.35
C PHE A 195 -53.15 -24.04 -9.54
N ALA A 196 -53.12 -25.02 -10.45
CA ALA A 196 -54.04 -25.06 -11.59
C ALA A 196 -55.51 -25.24 -11.17
N LYS A 197 -55.77 -25.92 -10.04
CA LYS A 197 -57.13 -26.14 -9.50
C LYS A 197 -57.52 -25.14 -8.40
N SER A 198 -56.66 -24.18 -8.06
CA SER A 198 -56.84 -23.28 -6.91
C SER A 198 -57.11 -24.02 -5.58
N GLU A 199 -56.58 -25.24 -5.43
CA GLU A 199 -56.73 -26.09 -4.23
C GLU A 199 -55.59 -25.89 -3.22
N VAL A 200 -54.90 -24.75 -3.30
CA VAL A 200 -53.69 -24.45 -2.52
C VAL A 200 -53.94 -24.54 -1.00
N SER A 201 -55.07 -24.01 -0.54
CA SER A 201 -55.45 -24.04 0.88
C SER A 201 -55.78 -25.44 1.41
N SER A 202 -56.33 -26.34 0.58
CA SER A 202 -56.70 -27.69 1.02
C SER A 202 -55.51 -28.65 1.08
N ARG A 203 -54.51 -28.45 0.21
CA ARG A 203 -53.29 -29.27 0.14
C ARG A 203 -52.07 -28.66 0.84
N LYS A 204 -52.25 -27.56 1.58
CA LYS A 204 -51.18 -26.80 2.23
C LYS A 204 -50.17 -27.66 2.99
N ASN A 205 -50.64 -28.56 3.85
CA ASN A 205 -49.76 -29.41 4.66
C ASN A 205 -48.90 -30.36 3.81
N MET A 206 -49.47 -30.92 2.75
CA MET A 206 -48.76 -31.80 1.81
C MET A 206 -47.67 -31.02 1.06
N LEU A 207 -47.96 -29.79 0.62
CA LEU A 207 -47.00 -28.93 -0.09
C LEU A 207 -45.85 -28.47 0.82
N VAL A 208 -46.14 -28.15 2.09
CA VAL A 208 -45.11 -27.83 3.10
C VAL A 208 -44.17 -29.01 3.31
N GLU A 209 -44.72 -30.23 3.41
CA GLU A 209 -43.90 -31.44 3.54
C GLU A 209 -43.10 -31.75 2.28
N ALA A 210 -43.66 -31.46 1.10
CA ALA A 210 -42.97 -31.61 -0.17
C ALA A 210 -41.78 -30.64 -0.30
N CYS A 211 -41.88 -29.41 0.22
CA CYS A 211 -40.74 -28.48 0.31
C CYS A 211 -39.53 -29.09 1.05
N LEU A 212 -39.76 -29.86 2.11
CA LEU A 212 -38.67 -30.53 2.85
C LEU A 212 -37.92 -31.57 2.00
N VAL A 213 -38.64 -32.26 1.10
CA VAL A 213 -38.02 -33.20 0.13
C VAL A 213 -37.18 -32.43 -0.88
N MET A 214 -37.65 -31.27 -1.32
CA MET A 214 -36.93 -30.40 -2.25
C MET A 214 -35.63 -29.85 -1.64
N ASP A 215 -35.65 -29.51 -0.34
CA ASP A 215 -34.43 -29.15 0.39
C ASP A 215 -33.45 -30.32 0.50
N ALA A 216 -33.95 -31.54 0.72
CA ALA A 216 -33.13 -32.75 0.75
C ALA A 216 -32.49 -33.09 -0.61
N LEU A 217 -33.16 -32.77 -1.73
CA LEU A 217 -32.64 -32.92 -3.10
C LEU A 217 -31.57 -31.86 -3.46
N GLY A 218 -31.59 -30.71 -2.78
CA GLY A 218 -30.60 -29.64 -2.91
C GLY A 218 -31.07 -28.42 -3.71
N ASP A 219 -30.18 -27.44 -3.87
CA ASP A 219 -30.53 -26.08 -4.34
C ASP A 219 -31.15 -26.06 -5.76
N ALA A 220 -30.70 -26.93 -6.66
CA ALA A 220 -31.23 -27.00 -8.02
C ALA A 220 -32.71 -27.37 -8.06
N ALA A 221 -33.12 -28.26 -7.15
CA ALA A 221 -34.51 -28.67 -6.99
C ALA A 221 -35.34 -27.48 -6.47
N ARG A 222 -34.88 -26.85 -5.38
CA ARG A 222 -35.50 -25.65 -4.80
C ARG A 222 -35.68 -24.53 -5.85
N SER A 223 -34.61 -24.18 -6.57
CA SER A 223 -34.64 -23.14 -7.60
C SER A 223 -35.64 -23.43 -8.71
N ARG A 224 -35.87 -24.70 -9.07
CA ARG A 224 -36.86 -25.08 -10.11
C ARG A 224 -38.28 -24.72 -9.69
N ILE A 225 -38.69 -25.08 -8.46
CA ILE A 225 -40.04 -24.74 -7.96
C ILE A 225 -40.18 -23.24 -7.76
N ILE A 226 -39.19 -22.57 -7.16
CA ILE A 226 -39.29 -21.12 -6.94
C ILE A 226 -39.38 -20.38 -8.28
N THR A 227 -38.57 -20.77 -9.27
CA THR A 227 -38.62 -20.16 -10.61
C THR A 227 -39.98 -20.40 -11.28
N TRP A 228 -40.54 -21.60 -11.17
CA TRP A 228 -41.88 -21.90 -11.68
C TRP A 228 -42.97 -21.06 -10.99
N TYR A 229 -42.94 -20.98 -9.65
CA TYR A 229 -43.90 -20.22 -8.85
C TYR A 229 -43.86 -18.73 -9.21
N VAL A 230 -42.66 -18.13 -9.19
CA VAL A 230 -42.45 -16.73 -9.57
C VAL A 230 -42.95 -16.43 -10.99
N ASN A 231 -42.66 -17.32 -11.95
CA ASN A 231 -43.14 -17.16 -13.32
C ASN A 231 -44.66 -17.29 -13.45
N THR A 232 -45.30 -18.11 -12.61
CA THR A 232 -46.75 -18.31 -12.61
C THR A 232 -47.45 -17.07 -12.05
N GLU A 233 -47.00 -16.54 -10.92
CA GLU A 233 -47.55 -15.31 -10.31
C GLU A 233 -47.33 -14.07 -11.18
N LEU A 234 -46.15 -13.93 -11.80
CA LEU A 234 -45.84 -12.80 -12.68
C LEU A 234 -46.40 -12.97 -14.11
N ARG A 235 -47.09 -14.08 -14.42
CA ARG A 235 -47.66 -14.31 -15.75
C ARG A 235 -48.71 -13.27 -16.11
N GLU A 236 -49.61 -12.96 -15.17
CA GLU A 236 -50.65 -11.93 -15.36
C GLU A 236 -50.03 -10.54 -15.50
N TYR A 237 -48.99 -10.23 -14.72
CA TYR A 237 -48.23 -8.98 -14.85
C TYR A 237 -47.69 -8.78 -16.26
N ARG A 238 -46.99 -9.79 -16.80
CA ARG A 238 -46.41 -9.75 -18.16
C ARG A 238 -47.47 -9.66 -19.26
N GLN A 239 -48.71 -10.07 -19.00
CA GLN A 239 -49.82 -9.90 -19.94
C GLN A 239 -50.40 -8.48 -19.92
N VAL A 240 -50.55 -7.89 -18.73
CA VAL A 240 -51.18 -6.57 -18.53
C VAL A 240 -50.23 -5.42 -18.92
N PHE A 241 -48.93 -5.55 -18.65
CA PHE A 241 -47.98 -4.44 -18.76
C PHE A 241 -46.96 -4.60 -19.89
N ARG A 242 -47.41 -5.06 -21.06
CA ARG A 242 -46.55 -5.18 -22.25
C ARG A 242 -46.06 -3.82 -22.72
N GLY A 243 -44.79 -3.72 -23.11
CA GLY A 243 -44.15 -2.47 -23.60
C GLY A 243 -44.75 -1.85 -24.88
N ASN A 244 -45.80 -2.43 -25.46
CA ASN A 244 -46.51 -1.89 -26.62
C ASN A 244 -47.89 -1.30 -26.28
N ASP A 245 -48.45 -1.60 -25.10
CA ASP A 245 -49.78 -1.11 -24.69
C ASP A 245 -49.68 0.19 -23.87
N GLU A 246 -50.75 1.01 -23.90
CA GLU A 246 -50.84 2.26 -23.11
C GLU A 246 -50.66 2.02 -21.59
N ALA A 247 -51.07 0.84 -21.11
CA ALA A 247 -50.86 0.42 -19.73
C ALA A 247 -49.37 0.27 -19.38
N GLY A 248 -48.52 0.01 -20.38
CA GLY A 248 -47.09 -0.15 -20.23
C GLY A 248 -46.27 1.12 -20.38
N SER A 249 -46.87 2.28 -20.71
CA SER A 249 -46.17 3.55 -20.90
C SER A 249 -45.53 4.10 -19.61
N LEU A 250 -44.58 5.04 -19.75
CA LEU A 250 -43.92 5.70 -18.61
C LEU A 250 -44.91 6.49 -17.73
N ASP A 251 -46.00 6.97 -18.29
CA ASP A 251 -47.03 7.75 -17.58
C ASP A 251 -47.79 6.93 -16.52
N ASN A 252 -47.83 5.60 -16.69
CA ASN A 252 -48.60 4.69 -15.84
C ASN A 252 -47.73 3.88 -14.87
N ILE A 253 -46.52 4.36 -14.56
CA ILE A 253 -45.56 3.65 -13.70
C ILE A 253 -46.13 3.35 -12.30
N GLY A 254 -46.88 4.28 -11.70
CA GLY A 254 -47.54 4.08 -10.41
C GLY A 254 -48.55 2.92 -10.41
N ARG A 255 -49.19 2.61 -11.56
CA ARG A 255 -50.10 1.46 -11.68
C ARG A 255 -49.36 0.13 -11.62
N ARG A 256 -48.14 0.03 -12.19
CA ARG A 256 -47.27 -1.16 -12.10
C ARG A 256 -46.93 -1.45 -10.64
N TYR A 257 -46.48 -0.43 -9.90
CA TYR A 257 -46.13 -0.57 -8.49
C TYR A 257 -47.33 -0.90 -7.60
N ALA A 258 -48.50 -0.32 -7.88
CA ALA A 258 -49.73 -0.63 -7.15
C ALA A 258 -50.26 -2.05 -7.43
N TRP A 259 -50.06 -2.57 -8.66
CA TRP A 259 -50.36 -3.96 -8.98
C TRP A 259 -49.45 -4.91 -8.18
N PHE A 260 -48.14 -4.67 -8.21
CA PHE A 260 -47.19 -5.52 -7.49
C PHE A 260 -47.43 -5.52 -5.98
N LYS A 261 -47.71 -4.36 -5.37
CA LYS A 261 -48.06 -4.28 -3.95
C LYS A 261 -49.29 -5.11 -3.57
N ARG A 262 -50.30 -5.21 -4.46
CA ARG A 262 -51.47 -6.07 -4.24
C ARG A 262 -51.12 -7.55 -4.36
N MET A 263 -50.38 -7.94 -5.40
CA MET A 263 -49.91 -9.31 -5.58
C MET A 263 -49.05 -9.80 -4.41
N MET A 264 -48.11 -8.97 -3.94
CA MET A 264 -47.28 -9.28 -2.78
C MET A 264 -48.10 -9.49 -1.51
N LYS A 265 -49.21 -8.75 -1.35
CA LYS A 265 -50.12 -8.95 -0.23
C LYS A 265 -50.82 -10.32 -0.31
N THR A 266 -51.28 -10.71 -1.49
CA THR A 266 -51.85 -12.06 -1.71
C THR A 266 -50.83 -13.16 -1.41
N HIS A 267 -49.58 -13.03 -1.87
CA HIS A 267 -48.52 -13.97 -1.53
C HIS A 267 -48.29 -14.06 -0.02
N GLU A 268 -48.25 -12.93 0.70
CA GLU A 268 -48.05 -12.89 2.15
C GLU A 268 -49.19 -13.56 2.93
N ASP A 269 -50.43 -13.30 2.51
CA ASP A 269 -51.63 -13.79 3.21
C ASP A 269 -51.90 -15.27 2.92
N GLU A 270 -51.68 -15.73 1.68
CA GLU A 270 -52.12 -17.07 1.23
C GLU A 270 -50.96 -18.05 0.99
N HIS A 271 -49.84 -17.61 0.39
CA HIS A 271 -48.81 -18.50 -0.14
C HIS A 271 -47.52 -18.58 0.71
N ALA A 272 -47.19 -17.53 1.47
CA ALA A 272 -45.93 -17.44 2.20
C ALA A 272 -45.77 -18.55 3.24
N ALA A 273 -46.87 -19.02 3.83
CA ALA A 273 -46.87 -20.10 4.81
C ALA A 273 -46.61 -21.50 4.20
N MET A 274 -46.60 -21.65 2.87
CA MET A 274 -46.27 -22.93 2.22
C MET A 274 -44.77 -23.14 2.07
N PHE A 275 -44.03 -22.04 1.88
CA PHE A 275 -42.60 -22.08 1.66
C PHE A 275 -41.85 -21.92 2.99
N PRO A 276 -40.75 -22.63 3.20
CA PRO A 276 -39.87 -22.35 4.33
C PRO A 276 -39.36 -20.90 4.28
N SER A 277 -39.35 -20.22 5.43
CA SER A 277 -38.98 -18.79 5.52
C SER A 277 -37.58 -18.49 4.96
N TYR A 278 -36.63 -19.42 5.12
CA TYR A 278 -35.26 -19.30 4.62
C TYR A 278 -35.13 -19.46 3.09
N TRP A 279 -36.20 -19.81 2.37
CA TRP A 279 -36.18 -19.83 0.90
C TRP A 279 -36.26 -18.42 0.30
N HIS A 280 -36.65 -17.42 1.11
CA HIS A 280 -36.73 -16.01 0.70
C HIS A 280 -37.53 -15.79 -0.60
N VAL A 281 -38.60 -16.57 -0.80
CA VAL A 281 -39.40 -16.57 -2.04
C VAL A 281 -39.99 -15.18 -2.33
N GLY A 282 -40.41 -14.45 -1.29
CA GLY A 282 -40.92 -13.08 -1.43
C GLY A 282 -39.85 -12.09 -1.92
N GLU A 283 -38.59 -12.24 -1.49
CA GLU A 283 -37.48 -11.40 -1.95
C GLU A 283 -37.10 -11.73 -3.40
N LEU A 284 -37.12 -13.00 -3.78
CA LEU A 284 -36.86 -13.43 -5.16
C LEU A 284 -37.99 -13.01 -6.11
N LEU A 285 -39.25 -13.04 -5.66
CA LEU A 285 -40.40 -12.50 -6.39
C LEU A 285 -40.26 -10.99 -6.61
N ALA A 286 -39.82 -10.23 -5.59
CA ALA A 286 -39.55 -8.80 -5.73
C ALA A 286 -38.39 -8.52 -6.68
N THR A 287 -37.29 -9.28 -6.58
CA THR A 287 -36.11 -9.12 -7.44
C THR A 287 -36.46 -9.36 -8.90
N THR A 288 -37.16 -10.44 -9.21
CA THR A 288 -37.57 -10.80 -10.57
C THR A 288 -38.60 -9.82 -11.17
N PHE A 289 -39.48 -9.26 -10.33
CA PHE A 289 -40.34 -8.15 -10.74
C PHE A 289 -39.54 -6.89 -11.08
N CYS A 290 -38.56 -6.52 -10.24
CA CYS A 290 -37.68 -5.38 -10.46
C CYS A 290 -36.87 -5.55 -11.75
N ASP A 291 -36.28 -6.73 -11.98
CA ASP A 291 -35.53 -7.04 -13.21
C ASP A 291 -36.41 -6.93 -14.45
N GLY A 292 -37.61 -7.54 -14.45
CA GLY A 292 -38.52 -7.44 -15.58
C GLY A 292 -38.99 -6.01 -15.84
N THR A 293 -39.20 -5.23 -14.79
CA THR A 293 -39.60 -3.82 -14.89
C THR A 293 -38.45 -2.93 -15.38
N ARG A 294 -37.21 -3.20 -14.96
CA ARG A 294 -36.01 -2.53 -15.47
C ARG A 294 -35.88 -2.74 -16.97
N ASP A 295 -36.03 -3.98 -17.43
CA ASP A 295 -35.88 -4.33 -18.84
C ASP A 295 -37.00 -3.70 -19.69
N ASP A 296 -38.23 -3.67 -19.18
CA ASP A 296 -39.35 -2.94 -19.78
C ASP A 296 -39.04 -1.44 -19.92
N PHE A 297 -38.59 -0.77 -18.85
CA PHE A 297 -38.25 0.66 -18.91
C PHE A 297 -37.09 0.95 -19.84
N LYS A 298 -36.07 0.09 -19.85
CA LYS A 298 -34.96 0.21 -20.79
C LYS A 298 -35.48 0.17 -22.23
N ALA A 299 -36.35 -0.78 -22.56
CA ALA A 299 -36.94 -0.89 -23.89
C ALA A 299 -37.83 0.30 -24.27
N ILE A 300 -38.61 0.83 -23.32
CA ILE A 300 -39.49 1.99 -23.53
C ILE A 300 -38.67 3.27 -23.74
N LEU A 301 -37.64 3.50 -22.92
CA LEU A 301 -36.75 4.66 -22.99
C LEU A 301 -35.87 4.62 -24.25
N GLU A 302 -35.36 3.45 -24.65
CA GLU A 302 -34.63 3.30 -25.91
C GLU A 302 -35.51 3.62 -27.12
N ARG A 303 -36.79 3.26 -27.05
CA ARG A 303 -37.77 3.55 -28.11
C ARG A 303 -38.17 5.03 -28.13
N SER A 304 -38.32 5.67 -26.97
CA SER A 304 -38.71 7.09 -26.89
C SER A 304 -37.59 8.00 -27.38
N VAL A 305 -36.32 7.66 -27.14
CA VAL A 305 -35.16 8.43 -27.64
C VAL A 305 -34.93 8.25 -29.14
N ARG A 306 -35.33 7.10 -29.73
CA ARG A 306 -35.21 6.85 -31.18
C ARG A 306 -36.38 7.40 -32.02
N ARG A 307 -37.42 8.01 -31.43
CA ARG A 307 -38.52 8.58 -32.22
C ARG A 307 -38.01 9.75 -33.08
N VAL A 308 -38.25 9.64 -34.39
CA VAL A 308 -37.85 10.61 -35.41
C VAL A 308 -38.78 11.84 -35.45
N ASP A 309 -39.99 11.70 -34.89
CA ASP A 309 -40.89 12.83 -34.64
C ASP A 309 -40.39 13.58 -33.41
N GLY A 310 -39.94 14.83 -33.59
CA GLY A 310 -39.19 15.63 -32.62
C GLY A 310 -39.83 15.97 -31.26
N SER A 311 -40.71 15.13 -30.70
CA SER A 311 -41.05 15.18 -29.28
C SER A 311 -39.88 14.63 -28.46
N LYS A 312 -38.99 15.54 -28.04
CA LYS A 312 -37.95 15.25 -27.05
C LYS A 312 -38.63 14.62 -25.82
N VAL A 313 -38.01 13.59 -25.26
CA VAL A 313 -38.43 13.00 -23.98
C VAL A 313 -38.65 14.15 -22.98
N ASP A 314 -39.86 14.23 -22.42
CA ASP A 314 -40.16 15.25 -21.43
C ASP A 314 -39.32 14.97 -20.18
N VAL A 315 -38.35 15.86 -19.92
CA VAL A 315 -37.42 15.74 -18.80
C VAL A 315 -38.17 15.76 -17.47
N ASN A 316 -39.31 16.48 -17.39
CA ASN A 316 -40.12 16.52 -16.17
C ASN A 316 -40.83 15.20 -15.92
N LEU A 317 -41.35 14.57 -16.98
CA LEU A 317 -41.92 13.23 -16.90
C LEU A 317 -40.86 12.21 -16.47
N LEU A 318 -39.66 12.25 -17.06
CA LEU A 318 -38.55 11.38 -16.69
C LEU A 318 -38.19 11.49 -15.20
N LEU A 319 -38.13 12.72 -14.67
CA LEU A 319 -37.86 12.99 -13.26
C LEU A 319 -38.99 12.48 -12.35
N SER A 320 -40.25 12.68 -12.74
CA SER A 320 -41.40 12.18 -11.99
C SER A 320 -41.37 10.66 -11.91
N CYS A 321 -41.14 9.97 -13.04
CA CYS A 321 -41.04 8.51 -13.10
C CYS A 321 -39.88 7.99 -12.25
N LEU A 322 -38.73 8.65 -12.30
CA LEU A 322 -37.56 8.27 -11.50
C LEU A 322 -37.82 8.47 -10.00
N GLN A 323 -38.47 9.57 -9.59
CA GLN A 323 -38.83 9.80 -8.20
C GLN A 323 -39.82 8.75 -7.67
N GLU A 324 -40.84 8.39 -8.45
CA GLU A 324 -41.78 7.32 -8.09
C GLU A 324 -41.08 5.96 -7.97
N THR A 325 -40.14 5.67 -8.87
CA THR A 325 -39.33 4.45 -8.86
C THR A 325 -38.45 4.35 -7.63
N LEU A 326 -37.75 5.43 -7.27
CA LEU A 326 -36.94 5.48 -6.05
C LEU A 326 -37.80 5.32 -4.79
N GLY A 327 -38.98 5.96 -4.76
CA GLY A 327 -39.93 5.79 -3.67
C GLY A 327 -40.44 4.35 -3.53
N PHE A 328 -40.59 3.63 -4.64
CA PHE A 328 -40.95 2.22 -4.64
C PHE A 328 -39.80 1.31 -4.16
N GLU A 329 -38.57 1.50 -4.67
CA GLU A 329 -37.39 0.75 -4.23
C GLU A 329 -37.18 0.88 -2.72
N GLN A 330 -37.24 2.12 -2.19
CA GLN A 330 -37.15 2.38 -0.75
C GLN A 330 -38.28 1.72 0.05
N SER A 331 -39.50 1.67 -0.50
CA SER A 331 -40.63 1.02 0.15
C SER A 331 -40.45 -0.50 0.25
N ILE A 332 -39.84 -1.13 -0.76
CA ILE A 332 -39.54 -2.56 -0.76
C ILE A 332 -38.37 -2.86 0.17
N GLU A 333 -37.30 -2.06 0.09
CA GLU A 333 -36.12 -2.18 0.96
C GLU A 333 -36.53 -2.10 2.43
N LYS A 334 -37.35 -1.10 2.80
CA LYS A 334 -37.88 -0.97 4.17
C LYS A 334 -38.71 -2.18 4.58
N LYS A 335 -39.49 -2.77 3.67
CA LYS A 335 -40.36 -3.92 3.96
C LYS A 335 -39.54 -5.17 4.30
N PHE A 336 -38.56 -5.51 3.46
CA PHE A 336 -37.72 -6.69 3.67
C PHE A 336 -36.64 -6.47 4.74
N SER A 337 -36.23 -5.22 4.98
CA SER A 337 -35.39 -4.86 6.14
C SER A 337 -36.11 -5.03 7.47
N SER A 338 -37.43 -4.78 7.52
CA SER A 338 -38.23 -4.87 8.76
C SER A 338 -38.58 -6.31 9.17
N GLY A 339 -38.58 -7.25 8.22
CA GLY A 339 -38.82 -8.67 8.47
C GLY A 339 -37.61 -9.44 9.00
N ARG A 340 -36.41 -8.84 8.94
CA ARG A 340 -35.20 -9.36 9.57
C ARG A 340 -35.22 -9.02 11.05
N GLU A 341 -36.05 -9.70 11.83
CA GLU A 341 -35.69 -9.88 13.24
C GLU A 341 -34.36 -10.63 13.24
N PRO A 342 -33.29 -10.05 13.84
CA PRO A 342 -32.12 -10.84 14.14
C PRO A 342 -32.57 -11.84 15.20
N ARG A 343 -32.96 -13.05 14.76
CA ARG A 343 -33.01 -14.19 15.67
C ARG A 343 -31.60 -14.34 16.21
N ALA A 344 -31.40 -13.75 17.39
CA ALA A 344 -30.31 -14.05 18.28
C ALA A 344 -30.51 -15.49 18.79
N SER A 345 -30.31 -16.46 17.91
CA SER A 345 -30.10 -17.86 18.25
C SER A 345 -28.71 -18.23 17.76
N ILE A 346 -27.86 -18.52 18.73
CA ILE A 346 -26.41 -18.42 18.68
C ILE A 346 -25.72 -19.68 18.11
N ASP A 347 -26.39 -20.48 17.28
CA ASP A 347 -25.82 -21.73 16.79
C ASP A 347 -26.19 -22.00 15.33
N THR A 348 -25.23 -21.73 14.45
CA THR A 348 -24.87 -22.41 13.17
C THR A 348 -24.32 -21.40 12.13
N LEU A 349 -23.03 -21.04 12.25
CA LEU A 349 -22.30 -20.28 11.23
C LEU A 349 -21.90 -21.14 10.01
N SER A 350 -22.83 -21.92 9.47
CA SER A 350 -22.64 -22.59 8.16
C SER A 350 -23.46 -21.98 7.04
N SER A 351 -24.24 -20.92 7.29
CA SER A 351 -25.03 -20.21 6.28
C SER A 351 -24.36 -18.88 5.91
N ALA A 352 -23.15 -18.94 5.34
CA ALA A 352 -22.45 -17.78 4.79
C ALA A 352 -22.84 -17.50 3.31
N GLU A 353 -24.09 -17.76 2.94
CA GLU A 353 -24.63 -17.50 1.59
C GLU A 353 -26.06 -16.92 1.62
N GLU A 354 -26.46 -16.15 2.64
CA GLU A 354 -27.62 -15.29 2.46
C GLU A 354 -27.21 -14.08 1.61
N LYS A 355 -27.37 -14.21 0.28
CA LYS A 355 -27.31 -13.08 -0.66
C LYS A 355 -28.08 -11.92 -0.06
N THR A 356 -27.37 -10.88 0.36
CA THR A 356 -28.01 -9.65 0.81
C THR A 356 -28.62 -8.99 -0.43
N TYR A 357 -29.91 -9.23 -0.67
CA TYR A 357 -30.64 -8.55 -1.73
C TYR A 357 -30.70 -7.06 -1.37
N ASN A 358 -30.05 -6.23 -2.20
CA ASN A 358 -30.14 -4.77 -2.12
C ASN A 358 -31.11 -4.33 -3.22
N PHE A 359 -32.22 -3.73 -2.83
CA PHE A 359 -33.25 -3.30 -3.78
C PHE A 359 -33.01 -1.89 -4.33
N ASN A 360 -32.03 -1.15 -3.78
CA ASN A 360 -31.62 0.14 -4.33
C ASN A 360 -30.86 -0.07 -5.65
N GLY A 361 -31.30 0.61 -6.72
CA GLY A 361 -30.61 0.54 -8.02
C GLY A 361 -31.11 -0.57 -8.94
N LEU A 362 -32.04 -1.44 -8.53
CA LEU A 362 -32.48 -2.55 -9.38
C LEU A 362 -33.29 -2.10 -10.60
N ILE A 363 -34.09 -1.05 -10.46
CA ILE A 363 -34.90 -0.45 -11.52
C ILE A 363 -34.31 0.91 -11.93
N SER A 364 -33.90 1.73 -10.96
CA SER A 364 -33.44 3.11 -11.19
C SER A 364 -32.23 3.23 -12.14
N VAL A 365 -31.39 2.20 -12.23
CA VAL A 365 -30.29 2.10 -13.22
C VAL A 365 -30.77 2.19 -14.67
N ALA A 366 -32.01 1.80 -14.99
CA ALA A 366 -32.55 1.96 -16.34
C ALA A 366 -32.62 3.43 -16.81
N PHE A 367 -32.70 4.38 -15.88
CA PHE A 367 -32.82 5.81 -16.17
C PHE A 367 -31.48 6.53 -16.30
N GLU A 368 -30.39 5.93 -15.80
CA GLU A 368 -29.06 6.53 -15.71
C GLU A 368 -28.48 6.99 -17.07
N PRO A 369 -28.59 6.22 -18.17
CA PRO A 369 -28.08 6.65 -19.48
C PRO A 369 -28.74 7.93 -20.00
N TYR A 370 -29.96 8.21 -19.55
CA TYR A 370 -30.79 9.32 -20.01
C TYR A 370 -30.66 10.58 -19.13
N LEU A 371 -29.93 10.51 -18.02
CA LEU A 371 -29.65 11.65 -17.15
C LEU A 371 -28.73 12.70 -17.82
N SER A 372 -28.03 12.35 -18.90
CA SER A 372 -27.28 13.34 -19.71
C SER A 372 -28.20 14.41 -20.29
N LEU A 373 -29.41 14.03 -20.73
CA LEU A 373 -30.42 14.97 -21.22
C LEU A 373 -30.86 15.95 -20.13
N TRP A 374 -30.88 15.49 -18.88
CA TRP A 374 -31.15 16.36 -17.73
C TRP A 374 -29.99 17.33 -17.48
N VAL A 375 -28.74 16.85 -17.48
CA VAL A 375 -27.55 17.71 -17.33
C VAL A 375 -27.48 18.76 -18.44
N GLU A 376 -27.76 18.40 -19.69
CA GLU A 376 -27.86 19.34 -20.82
C GLU A 376 -28.97 20.38 -20.65
N SER A 377 -30.09 19.99 -20.03
CA SER A 377 -31.17 20.94 -19.70
C SER A 377 -30.71 21.94 -18.64
N GLN A 378 -29.97 21.48 -17.61
CA GLN A 378 -29.39 22.37 -16.60
C GLN A 378 -28.34 23.32 -17.19
N ASP A 379 -27.49 22.84 -18.10
CA ASP A 379 -26.53 23.67 -18.83
C ASP A 379 -27.22 24.80 -19.61
N LYS A 380 -28.32 24.50 -20.31
CA LYS A 380 -29.12 25.53 -21.02
C LYS A 380 -29.78 26.54 -20.10
N GLN A 381 -30.24 26.11 -18.92
CA GLN A 381 -30.81 27.03 -17.93
C GLN A 381 -29.74 28.00 -17.40
N LEU A 382 -28.55 27.49 -17.08
CA LEU A 382 -27.43 28.32 -16.64
C LEU A 382 -26.91 29.27 -17.75
N ALA A 383 -26.85 28.79 -19.00
CA ALA A 383 -26.50 29.64 -20.14
C ALA A 383 -27.44 30.85 -20.30
N ALA A 384 -28.73 30.68 -19.98
CA ALA A 384 -29.72 31.75 -20.06
C ALA A 384 -29.66 32.73 -18.87
N THR A 385 -29.16 32.33 -17.70
CA THR A 385 -29.10 33.20 -16.52
C THR A 385 -27.89 34.14 -16.52
N ILE A 386 -26.74 33.74 -17.07
CA ILE A 386 -25.51 34.57 -17.08
C ILE A 386 -25.70 35.95 -17.76
N PRO A 387 -26.30 36.06 -18.97
CA PRO A 387 -26.53 37.36 -19.59
C PRO A 387 -27.47 38.27 -18.79
N ARG A 388 -28.44 37.67 -18.08
CA ARG A 388 -29.37 38.40 -17.20
C ARG A 388 -28.65 38.99 -15.99
N TYR A 389 -27.68 38.27 -15.42
CA TYR A 389 -26.87 38.78 -14.31
C TYR A 389 -25.95 39.94 -14.70
N ARG A 390 -25.59 40.07 -15.97
CA ARG A 390 -24.80 41.19 -16.47
C ARG A 390 -25.59 42.51 -16.54
N THR A 391 -26.90 42.44 -16.81
CA THR A 391 -27.76 43.64 -16.97
C THR A 391 -28.51 44.00 -15.69
N GLN A 392 -28.53 43.11 -14.70
CA GLN A 392 -29.18 43.34 -13.41
C GLN A 392 -28.40 44.37 -12.56
N PRO A 393 -29.09 45.30 -11.86
CA PRO A 393 -28.43 46.21 -10.95
C PRO A 393 -27.76 45.46 -9.79
N LEU A 394 -26.58 45.93 -9.36
CA LEU A 394 -25.74 45.29 -8.34
C LEU A 394 -26.41 45.23 -6.96
N LEU A 395 -27.28 46.20 -6.66
CA LEU A 395 -28.12 46.25 -5.47
C LEU A 395 -29.60 46.25 -5.90
N PRO A 396 -30.48 45.50 -5.20
CA PRO A 396 -31.93 45.58 -5.41
C PRO A 396 -32.46 47.01 -5.21
N ALA A 397 -33.49 47.39 -5.98
CA ALA A 397 -34.10 48.72 -5.87
C ALA A 397 -34.74 48.91 -4.49
N GLY A 398 -34.07 49.66 -3.61
CA GLY A 398 -34.53 49.96 -2.24
C GLY A 398 -33.60 49.50 -1.10
N GLU A 399 -32.53 48.74 -1.37
CA GLU A 399 -31.52 48.39 -0.37
C GLU A 399 -30.36 49.40 -0.33
N GLU A 400 -30.06 49.91 0.86
CA GLU A 400 -28.88 50.75 1.10
C GLU A 400 -27.59 49.92 1.12
N PHE A 401 -26.49 50.52 0.68
CA PHE A 401 -25.18 49.87 0.64
C PHE A 401 -24.73 49.47 2.07
N SER A 402 -24.35 48.19 2.23
CA SER A 402 -23.74 47.68 3.45
C SER A 402 -22.29 47.21 3.20
N PRO A 403 -21.34 47.50 4.11
CA PRO A 403 -19.94 47.04 4.03
C PRO A 403 -19.73 45.51 3.91
N GLN A 404 -20.76 44.71 4.22
CA GLN A 404 -20.74 43.25 4.11
C GLN A 404 -21.68 42.70 3.02
N ALA A 405 -22.34 43.58 2.25
CA ALA A 405 -23.25 43.16 1.20
C ALA A 405 -22.52 42.39 0.09
N VAL A 406 -23.23 41.40 -0.45
CA VAL A 406 -22.83 40.56 -1.60
C VAL A 406 -23.86 40.80 -2.71
N ILE A 407 -23.42 40.74 -3.96
CA ILE A 407 -24.31 40.94 -5.12
C ILE A 407 -25.41 39.86 -5.12
N SER A 408 -26.66 40.26 -5.28
CA SER A 408 -27.84 39.37 -5.23
C SER A 408 -27.79 38.22 -6.25
N SER A 409 -27.22 38.46 -7.44
CA SER A 409 -27.04 37.42 -8.46
C SER A 409 -26.16 36.25 -8.01
N ALA A 410 -25.18 36.48 -7.12
CA ALA A 410 -24.35 35.42 -6.55
C ALA A 410 -25.16 34.51 -5.62
N ILE A 411 -26.09 35.08 -4.86
CA ILE A 411 -26.96 34.34 -3.93
C ILE A 411 -27.95 33.47 -4.72
N GLU A 412 -28.55 34.02 -5.77
CA GLU A 412 -29.46 33.27 -6.67
C GLU A 412 -28.74 32.08 -7.33
N LEU A 413 -27.53 32.31 -7.87
CA LEU A 413 -26.72 31.27 -8.50
C LEU A 413 -26.31 30.18 -7.50
N PHE A 414 -25.93 30.56 -6.28
CA PHE A 414 -25.59 29.61 -5.22
C PHE A 414 -26.79 28.74 -4.81
N HIS A 415 -27.99 29.33 -4.72
CA HIS A 415 -29.21 28.59 -4.44
C HIS A 415 -29.52 27.56 -5.54
N PHE A 416 -29.39 27.97 -6.81
CA PHE A 416 -29.53 27.06 -7.95
C PHE A 416 -28.56 25.88 -7.84
N TYR A 417 -27.28 26.14 -7.57
CA TYR A 417 -26.26 25.10 -7.45
C TYR A 417 -26.59 24.08 -6.35
N LYS A 418 -27.05 24.55 -5.19
CA LYS A 418 -27.45 23.69 -4.07
C LYS A 418 -28.66 22.81 -4.42
N LEU A 419 -29.66 23.37 -5.10
CA LEU A 419 -30.86 22.65 -5.52
C LEU A 419 -30.52 21.57 -6.56
N THR A 420 -29.79 21.94 -7.60
CA THR A 420 -29.43 21.05 -8.71
C THR A 420 -28.50 19.93 -8.24
N LEU A 421 -27.56 20.20 -7.33
CA LEU A 421 -26.70 19.18 -6.74
C LEU A 421 -27.49 18.19 -5.87
N SER A 422 -28.42 18.70 -5.04
CA SER A 422 -29.29 17.87 -4.21
C SER A 422 -30.16 16.95 -5.06
N GLN A 423 -30.72 17.47 -6.16
CA GLN A 423 -31.49 16.70 -7.12
C GLN A 423 -30.63 15.62 -7.79
N CYS A 424 -29.47 15.98 -8.36
CA CYS A 424 -28.61 15.02 -9.05
C CYS A 424 -28.13 13.90 -8.13
N SER A 425 -27.70 14.22 -6.90
CA SER A 425 -27.21 13.22 -5.93
C SER A 425 -28.26 12.21 -5.47
N LYS A 426 -29.56 12.52 -5.63
CA LYS A 426 -30.66 11.56 -5.38
C LYS A 426 -30.90 10.61 -6.55
N LEU A 427 -30.49 11.00 -7.76
CA LEU A 427 -30.78 10.30 -9.00
C LEU A 427 -29.59 9.43 -9.44
N SER A 428 -28.35 9.90 -9.21
CA SER A 428 -27.12 9.18 -9.55
C SER A 428 -25.93 9.72 -8.74
N THR A 429 -25.04 8.81 -8.32
CA THR A 429 -23.76 9.11 -7.67
C THR A 429 -22.55 8.87 -8.57
N SER A 430 -22.80 8.44 -9.82
CA SER A 430 -21.81 7.97 -10.78
C SER A 430 -21.30 9.11 -11.69
N GLU A 431 -20.87 8.79 -12.92
CA GLU A 431 -20.30 9.72 -13.90
C GLU A 431 -21.18 10.96 -14.19
N ARG A 432 -22.50 10.85 -14.05
CA ARG A 432 -23.41 11.96 -14.35
C ARG A 432 -23.29 13.12 -13.36
N LEU A 433 -22.97 12.82 -12.09
CA LEU A 433 -22.69 13.85 -11.08
C LEU A 433 -21.37 14.58 -11.39
N LEU A 434 -20.39 13.86 -11.96
CA LEU A 434 -19.14 14.47 -12.44
C LEU A 434 -19.42 15.41 -13.62
N ASP A 435 -20.26 15.02 -14.57
CA ASP A 435 -20.60 15.89 -15.70
C ASP A 435 -21.35 17.15 -15.26
N LEU A 436 -22.26 17.04 -14.29
CA LEU A 436 -22.87 18.20 -13.65
C LEU A 436 -21.81 19.10 -13.00
N SER A 437 -20.84 18.53 -12.28
CA SER A 437 -19.78 19.32 -11.62
C SER A 437 -18.94 20.14 -12.62
N LYS A 438 -18.68 19.60 -13.83
CA LYS A 438 -18.00 20.34 -14.90
C LYS A 438 -18.84 21.50 -15.42
N VAL A 439 -20.16 21.31 -15.57
CA VAL A 439 -21.09 22.37 -15.98
C VAL A 439 -21.10 23.49 -14.93
N LEU A 440 -21.17 23.16 -13.64
CA LEU A 440 -21.08 24.14 -12.56
C LEU A 440 -19.74 24.89 -12.59
N SER A 441 -18.63 24.18 -12.79
CA SER A 441 -17.28 24.78 -12.88
C SER A 441 -17.18 25.81 -14.02
N LYS A 442 -17.70 25.47 -15.20
CA LYS A 442 -17.74 26.34 -16.39
C LYS A 442 -18.45 27.67 -16.10
N TYR A 443 -19.61 27.63 -15.46
CA TYR A 443 -20.39 28.85 -15.21
C TYR A 443 -19.87 29.69 -14.04
N LEU A 444 -19.11 29.11 -13.12
CA LEU A 444 -18.34 29.89 -12.14
C LEU A 444 -17.26 30.75 -12.81
N ASP A 445 -16.54 30.18 -13.78
CA ASP A 445 -15.55 30.93 -14.56
C ASP A 445 -16.22 32.03 -15.42
N GLU A 446 -17.34 31.72 -16.07
CA GLU A 446 -18.10 32.72 -16.82
C GLU A 446 -18.64 33.83 -15.92
N TYR A 447 -19.09 33.52 -14.70
CA TYR A 447 -19.55 34.53 -13.74
C TYR A 447 -18.41 35.47 -13.31
N ALA A 448 -17.23 34.92 -12.98
CA ALA A 448 -16.06 35.72 -12.63
C ALA A 448 -15.63 36.66 -13.77
N GLN A 449 -15.60 36.17 -15.01
CA GLN A 449 -15.10 36.91 -16.17
C GLN A 449 -16.12 37.87 -16.80
N GLN A 450 -17.40 37.47 -16.89
CA GLN A 450 -18.42 38.23 -17.63
C GLN A 450 -19.29 39.11 -16.74
N VAL A 451 -19.39 38.82 -15.44
CA VAL A 451 -20.23 39.57 -14.50
C VAL A 451 -19.36 40.45 -13.58
N LEU A 452 -18.36 39.89 -12.90
CA LEU A 452 -17.60 40.64 -11.89
C LEU A 452 -16.50 41.54 -12.47
N LEU A 453 -15.66 41.03 -13.37
CA LEU A 453 -14.53 41.78 -13.90
C LEU A 453 -14.93 43.06 -14.68
N PRO A 454 -15.98 43.06 -15.52
CA PRO A 454 -16.38 44.26 -16.27
C PRO A 454 -16.86 45.41 -15.36
N VAL A 455 -17.41 45.10 -14.17
CA VAL A 455 -17.85 46.11 -13.20
C VAL A 455 -16.67 46.94 -12.68
N LEU A 456 -15.49 46.32 -12.52
CA LEU A 456 -14.27 47.00 -12.11
C LEU A 456 -13.68 47.89 -13.23
N GLN A 457 -13.91 47.50 -14.49
CA GLN A 457 -13.38 48.21 -15.67
C GLN A 457 -14.29 49.34 -16.18
N ALA A 458 -15.56 49.38 -15.74
CA ALA A 458 -16.56 50.34 -16.22
C ALA A 458 -16.29 51.82 -15.82
N GLY A 459 -15.35 52.09 -14.91
CA GLY A 459 -15.09 53.43 -14.35
C GLY A 459 -14.20 54.38 -15.18
N GLY A 460 -13.69 53.95 -16.35
CA GLY A 460 -12.85 54.81 -17.20
C GLY A 460 -11.60 55.35 -16.50
N SER A 461 -11.23 56.61 -16.75
CA SER A 461 -10.00 57.25 -16.21
C SER A 461 -10.09 57.69 -14.74
N GLN A 462 -11.27 57.63 -14.11
CA GLN A 462 -11.46 57.97 -12.69
C GLN A 462 -11.59 56.75 -11.77
N GLY A 463 -11.56 55.53 -12.33
CA GLY A 463 -11.72 54.28 -11.59
C GLY A 463 -13.17 53.99 -11.18
N PRO A 464 -13.47 52.76 -10.70
CA PRO A 464 -14.80 52.39 -10.23
C PRO A 464 -15.15 53.09 -8.91
N SER A 465 -16.44 53.27 -8.65
CA SER A 465 -16.93 53.72 -7.33
C SER A 465 -16.45 52.78 -6.22
N VAL A 466 -16.02 53.33 -5.08
CA VAL A 466 -15.55 52.58 -3.91
C VAL A 466 -16.57 51.52 -3.48
N GLN A 467 -17.86 51.86 -3.51
CA GLN A 467 -18.95 50.94 -3.16
C GLN A 467 -19.04 49.75 -4.13
N HIS A 468 -18.92 49.98 -5.44
CA HIS A 468 -18.97 48.90 -6.44
C HIS A 468 -17.74 47.99 -6.34
N ALA A 469 -16.56 48.56 -6.12
CA ALA A 469 -15.33 47.77 -5.93
C ALA A 469 -15.42 46.89 -4.67
N VAL A 470 -16.00 47.39 -3.57
CA VAL A 470 -16.20 46.60 -2.35
C VAL A 470 -17.28 45.52 -2.50
N LEU A 471 -18.37 45.79 -3.23
CA LEU A 471 -19.37 44.74 -3.54
C LEU A 471 -18.76 43.61 -4.36
N VAL A 472 -17.93 43.93 -5.36
CA VAL A 472 -17.20 42.91 -6.15
C VAL A 472 -16.20 42.16 -5.28
N LEU A 473 -15.46 42.85 -4.41
CA LEU A 473 -14.53 42.23 -3.46
C LEU A 473 -15.23 41.24 -2.52
N ASN A 474 -16.34 41.65 -1.90
CA ASN A 474 -17.13 40.81 -1.01
C ASN A 474 -17.74 39.60 -1.75
N THR A 475 -18.18 39.81 -2.99
CA THR A 475 -18.77 38.74 -3.81
C THR A 475 -17.73 37.73 -4.30
N ALA A 476 -16.54 38.21 -4.67
CA ALA A 476 -15.43 37.34 -5.03
C ALA A 476 -14.97 36.49 -3.84
N ASP A 477 -14.90 37.08 -2.65
CA ASP A 477 -14.56 36.35 -1.43
C ASP A 477 -15.66 35.33 -1.03
N PHE A 478 -16.93 35.71 -1.15
CA PHE A 478 -18.05 34.79 -0.97
C PHE A 478 -17.92 33.54 -1.86
N TRP A 479 -17.60 33.72 -3.15
CA TRP A 479 -17.39 32.60 -4.06
C TRP A 479 -16.10 31.83 -3.81
N HIS A 480 -15.01 32.47 -3.40
CA HIS A 480 -13.78 31.77 -3.00
C HIS A 480 -14.04 30.77 -1.85
N VAL A 481 -14.79 31.19 -0.82
CA VAL A 481 -15.15 30.31 0.31
C VAL A 481 -16.15 29.24 -0.12
N ASN A 482 -17.20 29.61 -0.86
CA ASN A 482 -18.28 28.70 -1.21
C ASN A 482 -17.90 27.67 -2.28
N THR A 483 -16.96 27.97 -3.18
CA THR A 483 -16.45 27.02 -4.16
C THR A 483 -15.74 25.85 -3.47
N ASN A 484 -14.94 26.12 -2.43
CA ASN A 484 -14.30 25.07 -1.62
C ASN A 484 -15.36 24.20 -0.90
N GLN A 485 -16.40 24.83 -0.33
CA GLN A 485 -17.50 24.09 0.31
C GLN A 485 -18.30 23.26 -0.70
N LEU A 486 -18.51 23.78 -1.91
CA LEU A 486 -19.21 23.06 -2.98
C LEU A 486 -18.42 21.82 -3.40
N GLU A 487 -17.10 21.95 -3.54
CA GLU A 487 -16.20 20.84 -3.85
C GLU A 487 -16.28 19.71 -2.80
N GLU A 488 -16.20 20.06 -1.51
CA GLU A 488 -16.35 19.07 -0.43
C GLU A 488 -17.74 18.39 -0.46
N ASN A 489 -18.80 19.15 -0.75
CA ASN A 489 -20.16 18.62 -0.82
C ASN A 489 -20.35 17.67 -2.01
N ILE A 490 -19.68 17.92 -3.14
CA ILE A 490 -19.68 17.02 -4.29
C ILE A 490 -18.88 15.75 -3.96
N LYS A 491 -17.68 15.90 -3.39
CA LYS A 491 -16.81 14.77 -3.00
C LYS A 491 -17.45 13.83 -1.99
N LYS A 492 -18.29 14.34 -1.07
CA LYS A 492 -19.05 13.51 -0.11
C LYS A 492 -20.16 12.67 -0.74
N ARG A 493 -20.60 13.00 -1.95
CA ARG A 493 -21.80 12.42 -2.59
C ARG A 493 -21.49 11.59 -3.84
N ILE A 494 -20.28 11.69 -4.38
CA ILE A 494 -19.84 10.96 -5.57
C ILE A 494 -19.20 9.62 -5.20
N ASP A 495 -19.28 8.64 -6.09
CA ASP A 495 -18.64 7.33 -5.91
C ASP A 495 -17.11 7.46 -5.71
N GLY A 496 -16.56 6.62 -4.83
CA GLY A 496 -15.17 6.71 -4.36
C GLY A 496 -14.10 6.72 -5.47
N GLU A 497 -14.37 6.08 -6.61
CA GLU A 497 -13.47 6.03 -7.76
C GLU A 497 -13.36 7.38 -8.49
N LEU A 498 -14.42 8.20 -8.45
CA LEU A 498 -14.53 9.46 -9.19
C LEU A 498 -14.18 10.69 -8.35
N VAL A 499 -14.02 10.54 -7.03
CA VAL A 499 -13.67 11.63 -6.09
C VAL A 499 -12.40 12.38 -6.51
N SER A 500 -11.41 11.67 -7.03
CA SER A 500 -10.12 12.24 -7.47
C SER A 500 -10.24 13.17 -8.69
N ARG A 501 -11.31 13.03 -9.48
CA ARG A 501 -11.55 13.80 -10.71
C ARG A 501 -12.32 15.10 -10.48
N VAL A 502 -12.81 15.33 -9.26
CA VAL A 502 -13.51 16.56 -8.88
C VAL A 502 -12.49 17.53 -8.30
N ASP A 503 -12.19 18.59 -9.05
CA ASP A 503 -11.29 19.68 -8.65
C ASP A 503 -11.90 21.02 -9.07
N LEU A 504 -12.12 21.90 -8.09
CA LEU A 504 -12.67 23.25 -8.25
C LEU A 504 -11.66 24.32 -7.79
N SER A 505 -10.40 23.93 -7.55
CA SER A 505 -9.33 24.85 -7.12
C SER A 505 -9.10 25.98 -8.11
N SER A 506 -9.14 25.68 -9.42
CA SER A 506 -8.93 26.69 -10.47
C SER A 506 -9.98 27.82 -10.45
N GLN A 507 -11.25 27.47 -10.17
CA GLN A 507 -12.34 28.45 -10.04
C GLN A 507 -12.17 29.26 -8.75
N SER A 508 -11.77 28.61 -7.66
CA SER A 508 -11.47 29.28 -6.37
C SER A 508 -10.36 30.33 -6.52
N ASP A 509 -9.31 30.00 -7.28
CA ASP A 509 -8.20 30.90 -7.61
C ASP A 509 -8.63 32.03 -8.57
N ALA A 510 -9.54 31.76 -9.50
CA ALA A 510 -10.10 32.78 -10.37
C ALA A 510 -10.82 33.88 -9.58
N PHE A 511 -11.64 33.51 -8.60
CA PHE A 511 -12.29 34.48 -7.70
C PHE A 511 -11.29 35.22 -6.81
N LEU A 512 -10.24 34.54 -6.34
CA LEU A 512 -9.16 35.19 -5.59
C LEU A 512 -8.45 36.27 -6.43
N GLY A 513 -8.22 35.99 -7.72
CA GLY A 513 -7.65 36.98 -8.64
C GLY A 513 -8.60 38.16 -8.90
N VAL A 514 -9.92 37.95 -8.98
CA VAL A 514 -10.91 39.04 -9.07
C VAL A 514 -10.91 39.89 -7.79
N ALA A 515 -10.84 39.27 -6.61
CA ALA A 515 -10.70 39.99 -5.33
C ALA A 515 -9.43 40.87 -5.32
N SER A 516 -8.31 40.34 -5.83
CA SER A 516 -7.08 41.12 -5.97
C SER A 516 -7.21 42.27 -6.98
N ALA A 517 -7.93 42.08 -8.09
CA ALA A 517 -8.19 43.15 -9.05
C ALA A 517 -9.05 44.26 -8.45
N ALA A 518 -10.02 43.91 -7.59
CA ALA A 518 -10.81 44.89 -6.84
C ALA A 518 -9.96 45.71 -5.86
N VAL A 519 -9.02 45.07 -5.15
CA VAL A 519 -8.06 45.79 -4.27
C VAL A 519 -7.19 46.76 -5.08
N LEU A 520 -6.67 46.35 -6.24
CA LEU A 520 -5.88 47.24 -7.10
C LEU A 520 -6.71 48.41 -7.65
N ALA A 521 -7.98 48.18 -7.98
CA ALA A 521 -8.89 49.24 -8.39
C ALA A 521 -9.10 50.28 -7.27
N LEU A 522 -9.25 49.83 -6.01
CA LEU A 522 -9.31 50.74 -4.85
C LEU A 522 -8.02 51.55 -4.67
N VAL A 523 -6.85 50.94 -4.87
CA VAL A 523 -5.55 51.66 -4.81
C VAL A 523 -5.48 52.72 -5.91
N HIS A 524 -5.95 52.41 -7.11
CA HIS A 524 -5.95 53.35 -8.23
C HIS A 524 -6.83 54.58 -7.96
N VAL A 525 -7.96 54.43 -7.25
CA VAL A 525 -8.80 55.57 -6.84
C VAL A 525 -8.00 56.57 -5.98
N VAL A 526 -7.15 56.09 -5.06
CA VAL A 526 -6.28 56.96 -4.24
C VAL A 526 -5.16 57.59 -5.07
N GLU A 527 -4.60 56.84 -6.03
CA GLU A 527 -3.56 57.34 -6.94
C GLU A 527 -4.05 58.52 -7.79
N VAL A 528 -5.26 58.42 -8.35
CA VAL A 528 -5.87 59.48 -9.15
C VAL A 528 -6.10 60.75 -8.31
N ASP A 529 -6.50 60.61 -7.04
CA ASP A 529 -6.66 61.74 -6.12
C ASP A 529 -5.33 62.45 -5.82
N CYS A 530 -4.23 61.68 -5.72
CA CYS A 530 -2.88 62.22 -5.47
C CYS A 530 -2.23 62.87 -6.70
N ALA A 531 -2.83 62.83 -7.88
CA ALA A 531 -2.22 63.36 -9.11
C ALA A 531 -1.92 64.87 -9.04
N ALA A 532 -2.68 65.65 -8.26
CA ALA A 532 -2.48 67.08 -8.09
C ALA A 532 -1.23 67.41 -7.25
N THR A 533 -1.00 66.69 -6.16
CA THR A 533 0.17 66.88 -5.27
C THR A 533 1.47 66.47 -5.97
N TRP A 534 1.43 65.42 -6.81
CA TRP A 534 2.57 65.07 -7.67
C TRP A 534 2.93 66.16 -8.68
N ARG A 535 1.97 66.96 -9.13
CA ARG A 535 2.20 68.09 -10.03
C ARG A 535 2.85 69.26 -9.29
N GLU A 536 2.47 69.49 -8.03
CA GLU A 536 3.10 70.49 -7.17
C GLU A 536 4.59 70.17 -6.96
N MET A 537 4.94 68.92 -6.61
CA MET A 537 6.33 68.45 -6.43
C MET A 537 7.22 68.72 -7.67
N LYS A 538 6.68 68.56 -8.88
CA LYS A 538 7.40 68.84 -10.14
C LYS A 538 7.65 70.33 -10.37
N ASN A 539 6.76 71.18 -9.87
CA ASN A 539 6.78 72.62 -10.08
C ASN A 539 7.49 73.38 -8.94
N THR A 540 7.81 72.72 -7.83
CA THR A 540 8.58 73.30 -6.72
C THR A 540 9.96 73.78 -7.20
N ASN A 541 10.34 75.01 -6.83
CA ASN A 541 11.64 75.56 -7.18
C ASN A 541 12.72 75.09 -6.20
N TRP A 542 13.32 73.94 -6.51
CA TRP A 542 14.38 73.32 -5.73
C TRP A 542 15.70 74.16 -5.70
N MET A 543 15.84 75.21 -6.50
CA MET A 543 17.10 75.98 -6.62
C MET A 543 17.32 77.05 -5.53
N THR A 544 16.31 77.43 -4.75
CA THR A 544 16.36 78.58 -3.81
C THR A 544 16.20 78.19 -2.34
N MET A 545 16.35 76.92 -1.97
CA MET A 545 16.16 76.45 -0.59
C MET A 545 17.44 76.65 0.24
N ASP A 546 17.46 77.65 1.12
CA ASP A 546 18.65 78.03 1.91
C ASP A 546 18.84 77.22 3.23
N SER A 547 17.78 76.60 3.76
CA SER A 547 17.81 75.75 4.97
C SER A 547 16.97 74.47 4.81
N ALA A 548 17.54 73.31 5.18
CA ALA A 548 16.78 72.08 5.40
C ALA A 548 16.11 72.16 6.78
N GLY A 549 14.83 72.50 6.79
CA GLY A 549 14.00 72.63 7.99
C GLY A 549 12.89 71.58 8.01
N ASP A 550 11.66 72.01 8.33
CA ASP A 550 10.47 71.17 8.37
C ASP A 550 10.10 70.55 7.01
N GLN A 551 9.18 69.58 7.01
CA GLN A 551 8.67 68.87 5.81
C GLN A 551 8.21 69.81 4.68
N SER A 552 8.43 69.43 3.42
CA SER A 552 7.98 70.20 2.26
C SER A 552 6.45 70.34 2.18
N SER A 553 5.92 71.44 1.61
CA SER A 553 4.47 71.72 1.55
C SER A 553 3.66 70.59 0.91
N TYR A 554 4.13 70.06 -0.22
CA TYR A 554 3.48 68.98 -0.95
C TYR A 554 3.38 67.68 -0.14
N VAL A 555 4.28 67.43 0.83
CA VAL A 555 4.27 66.23 1.67
C VAL A 555 3.09 66.29 2.65
N GLY A 556 2.82 67.46 3.22
CA GLY A 556 1.66 67.66 4.10
C GLY A 556 0.34 67.45 3.36
N GLU A 557 0.22 68.01 2.15
CA GLU A 557 -0.97 67.83 1.31
C GLU A 557 -1.13 66.38 0.83
N LEU A 558 -0.03 65.74 0.39
CA LEU A 558 -0.04 64.34 -0.03
C LEU A 558 -0.49 63.40 1.10
N VAL A 559 0.05 63.59 2.31
CA VAL A 559 -0.37 62.79 3.48
C VAL A 559 -1.85 63.02 3.81
N THR A 560 -2.34 64.25 3.66
CA THR A 560 -3.76 64.58 3.91
C THR A 560 -4.69 63.90 2.91
N HIS A 561 -4.37 63.95 1.61
CA HIS A 561 -5.14 63.28 0.55
C HIS A 561 -5.13 61.75 0.71
N VAL A 562 -3.95 61.16 0.93
CA VAL A 562 -3.80 59.72 1.12
C VAL A 562 -4.57 59.25 2.35
N ASN A 563 -4.41 59.91 3.51
CA ASN A 563 -5.12 59.51 4.73
C ASN A 563 -6.62 59.73 4.63
N GLY A 564 -7.08 60.81 3.98
CA GLY A 564 -8.50 61.09 3.77
C GLY A 564 -9.19 60.00 2.95
N LYS A 565 -8.63 59.66 1.79
CA LYS A 565 -9.19 58.61 0.92
C LYS A 565 -8.97 57.20 1.46
N ALA A 566 -7.84 56.93 2.11
CA ALA A 566 -7.63 55.65 2.80
C ALA A 566 -8.64 55.45 3.94
N ALA A 567 -8.97 56.49 4.72
CA ALA A 567 -10.00 56.40 5.76
C ALA A 567 -11.40 56.12 5.19
N GLU A 568 -11.76 56.74 4.06
CA GLU A 568 -13.03 56.47 3.35
C GLU A 568 -13.12 55.00 2.89
N ILE A 569 -12.06 54.46 2.30
CA ILE A 569 -12.03 53.07 1.79
C ILE A 569 -11.98 52.06 2.95
N LEU A 570 -11.12 52.29 3.94
CA LEU A 570 -10.91 51.36 5.06
C LEU A 570 -12.11 51.29 6.02
N ALA A 571 -12.97 52.31 6.04
CA ALA A 571 -14.25 52.27 6.76
C ALA A 571 -15.26 51.32 6.11
N VAL A 572 -15.13 51.08 4.81
CA VAL A 572 -16.08 50.30 4.01
C VAL A 572 -15.58 48.87 3.75
N VAL A 573 -14.27 48.67 3.64
CA VAL A 573 -13.68 47.33 3.58
C VAL A 573 -13.80 46.70 4.96
N SER A 574 -14.57 45.63 5.11
CA SER A 574 -14.86 45.00 6.42
C SER A 574 -13.81 43.98 6.89
N LYS A 575 -13.12 43.31 5.95
CA LYS A 575 -12.16 42.23 6.29
C LYS A 575 -10.72 42.74 6.39
N GLN A 576 -10.08 42.48 7.52
CA GLN A 576 -8.70 42.88 7.83
C GLN A 576 -7.68 42.43 6.78
N GLN A 577 -7.84 41.24 6.17
CA GLN A 577 -6.92 40.72 5.15
C GLN A 577 -6.87 41.60 3.89
N TYR A 578 -8.02 42.12 3.45
CA TYR A 578 -8.11 42.98 2.29
C TYR A 578 -7.74 44.43 2.62
N ALA A 579 -8.08 44.90 3.82
CA ALA A 579 -7.60 46.18 4.34
C ALA A 579 -6.05 46.21 4.36
N ARG A 580 -5.43 45.11 4.82
CA ARG A 580 -3.98 44.98 4.84
C ARG A 580 -3.37 44.92 3.44
N ALA A 581 -3.95 44.12 2.54
CA ALA A 581 -3.50 44.03 1.15
C ALA A 581 -3.61 45.38 0.42
N PHE A 582 -4.67 46.14 0.67
CA PHE A 582 -4.86 47.51 0.18
C PHE A 582 -3.76 48.44 0.68
N CYS A 583 -3.49 48.49 1.99
CA CYS A 583 -2.44 49.35 2.54
C CYS A 583 -1.04 48.99 2.02
N ASP A 584 -0.71 47.70 1.94
CA ASP A 584 0.58 47.24 1.41
C ASP A 584 0.78 47.70 -0.05
N LYS A 585 -0.26 47.55 -0.88
CA LYS A 585 -0.21 47.95 -2.29
C LYS A 585 -0.27 49.45 -2.51
N LEU A 586 -1.00 50.17 -1.67
CA LEU A 586 -1.03 51.62 -1.68
C LEU A 586 0.37 52.20 -1.42
N VAL A 587 1.08 51.70 -0.40
CA VAL A 587 2.45 52.15 -0.08
C VAL A 587 3.43 51.79 -1.21
N GLU A 588 3.33 50.60 -1.78
CA GLU A 588 4.18 50.19 -2.90
C GLU A 588 3.99 51.07 -4.15
N GLN A 589 2.73 51.42 -4.47
CA GLN A 589 2.41 52.30 -5.59
C GLN A 589 2.82 53.74 -5.31
N LEU A 590 2.60 54.28 -4.11
CA LEU A 590 3.04 55.62 -3.72
C LEU A 590 4.57 55.76 -3.71
N ALA A 591 5.30 54.75 -3.25
CA ALA A 591 6.77 54.73 -3.31
C ALA A 591 7.26 54.74 -4.77
N THR A 592 6.62 53.96 -5.65
CA THR A 592 6.92 53.95 -7.08
C THR A 592 6.58 55.29 -7.74
N GLY A 593 5.44 55.88 -7.39
CA GLY A 593 5.01 57.21 -7.83
C GLY A 593 5.97 58.31 -7.40
N TYR A 594 6.48 58.27 -6.17
CA TYR A 594 7.48 59.23 -5.70
C TYR A 594 8.78 59.13 -6.51
N ILE A 595 9.28 57.91 -6.74
CA ILE A 595 10.50 57.69 -7.55
C ILE A 595 10.27 58.22 -8.99
N ASN A 596 9.13 57.94 -9.60
CA ASN A 596 8.76 58.45 -10.93
C ASN A 596 8.79 59.99 -10.98
N ASN A 597 8.18 60.65 -10.00
CA ASN A 597 8.11 62.11 -9.99
C ASN A 597 9.44 62.78 -9.65
N MET A 598 10.28 62.14 -8.83
CA MET A 598 11.64 62.61 -8.49
C MET A 598 12.56 62.71 -9.72
N VAL A 599 12.45 61.79 -10.69
CA VAL A 599 13.24 61.83 -11.94
C VAL A 599 12.85 63.01 -12.85
N HIS A 600 11.63 63.54 -12.68
CA HIS A 600 11.11 64.65 -13.49
C HIS A 600 11.29 66.03 -12.85
N CYS A 601 11.87 66.13 -11.66
CA CYS A 601 12.23 67.42 -11.05
C CYS A 601 13.31 68.12 -11.89
N ARG A 602 13.19 69.44 -12.11
CA ARG A 602 14.12 70.21 -12.97
C ARG A 602 15.56 70.22 -12.40
N PRO A 603 16.60 70.19 -13.26
CA PRO A 603 17.99 70.20 -12.82
C PRO A 603 18.39 71.53 -12.15
N ILE A 604 19.19 71.44 -11.08
CA ILE A 604 19.72 72.61 -10.35
C ILE A 604 20.86 73.24 -11.17
N SER A 605 20.65 74.47 -11.63
CA SER A 605 21.64 75.25 -12.41
C SER A 605 22.73 75.84 -11.50
N GLU A 606 23.97 75.86 -11.99
CA GLU A 606 25.18 76.14 -11.22
C GLU A 606 25.64 77.62 -11.29
N VAL A 607 25.73 78.31 -10.15
CA VAL A 607 26.70 79.40 -9.96
C VAL A 607 27.49 79.13 -8.68
N GLY A 608 28.72 78.62 -8.84
CA GLY A 608 29.93 78.82 -8.02
C GLY A 608 29.96 78.60 -6.50
N ALA A 609 28.86 78.75 -5.76
CA ALA A 609 28.79 78.70 -4.29
C ALA A 609 27.74 77.72 -3.73
N GLN A 610 27.06 76.93 -4.60
CA GLN A 610 25.84 76.20 -4.25
C GLN A 610 25.97 74.66 -4.19
N GLN A 611 27.16 74.05 -4.18
CA GLN A 611 27.28 72.60 -3.95
C GLN A 611 26.72 72.17 -2.58
N ALA A 612 26.79 73.06 -1.59
CA ALA A 612 26.09 72.90 -0.32
C ALA A 612 24.56 72.93 -0.47
N LEU A 613 24.03 73.73 -1.40
CA LEU A 613 22.60 73.87 -1.68
C LEU A 613 22.01 72.60 -2.35
N ILE A 614 22.76 71.98 -3.27
CA ILE A 614 22.40 70.69 -3.89
C ILE A 614 22.39 69.58 -2.83
N THR A 615 23.38 69.55 -1.96
CA THR A 615 23.43 68.60 -0.83
C THR A 615 22.24 68.82 0.13
N LYS A 616 21.86 70.07 0.38
CA LYS A 616 20.72 70.46 1.22
C LYS A 616 19.35 70.08 0.63
N THR A 617 19.16 70.17 -0.69
CA THR A 617 17.90 69.78 -1.35
C THR A 617 17.66 68.27 -1.30
N PHE A 618 18.70 67.46 -1.52
CA PHE A 618 18.57 66.01 -1.35
C PHE A 618 18.46 65.59 0.13
N GLN A 619 19.04 66.36 1.07
CA GLN A 619 18.75 66.21 2.50
C GLN A 619 17.28 66.51 2.81
N GLN A 620 16.67 67.53 2.19
CA GLN A 620 15.24 67.81 2.33
C GLN A 620 14.38 66.65 1.80
N MET A 621 14.74 66.03 0.66
CA MET A 621 14.03 64.85 0.16
C MET A 621 14.18 63.62 1.07
N LEU A 622 15.29 63.50 1.81
CA LEU A 622 15.43 62.49 2.87
C LEU A 622 14.52 62.78 4.07
N VAL A 623 14.37 64.05 4.45
CA VAL A 623 13.41 64.48 5.49
C VAL A 623 11.98 64.16 5.04
N ASP A 624 11.63 64.46 3.79
CA ASP A 624 10.34 64.13 3.18
C ASP A 624 10.10 62.61 3.16
N LYS A 625 11.12 61.81 2.78
CA LYS A 625 11.08 60.33 2.85
C LYS A 625 10.78 59.85 4.28
N TYR A 626 11.45 60.41 5.28
CA TYR A 626 11.24 60.03 6.69
C TYR A 626 9.82 60.39 7.16
N ALA A 627 9.34 61.59 6.81
CA ALA A 627 7.97 62.03 7.12
C ALA A 627 6.92 61.11 6.48
N LEU A 628 7.07 60.76 5.20
CA LEU A 628 6.19 59.84 4.48
C LEU A 628 6.24 58.41 5.06
N THR A 629 7.43 57.91 5.42
CA THR A 629 7.58 56.58 6.03
C THR A 629 6.84 56.50 7.36
N LYS A 630 6.94 57.54 8.18
CA LYS A 630 6.23 57.63 9.47
C LYS A 630 4.72 57.78 9.28
N ALA A 631 4.27 58.59 8.32
CA ALA A 631 2.86 58.78 8.03
C ALA A 631 2.20 57.48 7.49
N PHE A 632 2.84 56.82 6.53
CA PHE A 632 2.33 55.61 5.91
C PHE A 632 2.34 54.39 6.85
N GLY A 633 3.24 54.35 7.83
CA GLY A 633 3.25 53.33 8.89
C GLY A 633 1.96 53.30 9.72
N ASN A 634 1.19 54.39 9.74
CA ASN A 634 -0.07 54.51 10.47
C ASN A 634 -1.31 54.29 9.59
N LEU A 635 -1.19 53.96 8.30
CA LEU A 635 -2.37 53.82 7.42
C LEU A 635 -3.36 52.74 7.90
N LEU A 636 -2.85 51.64 8.43
CA LEU A 636 -3.69 50.53 8.87
C LEU A 636 -4.51 50.85 10.13
N SER A 637 -4.16 51.89 10.90
CA SER A 637 -4.94 52.29 12.09
C SER A 637 -6.30 52.90 11.74
N HIS A 638 -6.52 53.31 10.49
CA HIS A 638 -7.79 53.87 10.03
C HIS A 638 -8.91 52.84 9.81
N HIS A 639 -8.60 51.54 9.81
CA HIS A 639 -9.59 50.47 9.57
C HIS A 639 -10.46 50.14 10.80
N ASN A 640 -10.01 50.44 12.02
CA ASN A 640 -10.77 50.14 13.24
C ASN A 640 -10.61 51.24 14.31
N PRO A 641 -11.47 52.29 14.30
CA PRO A 641 -11.34 53.44 15.20
C PRO A 641 -11.55 53.09 16.69
N SER A 642 -12.18 51.96 17.00
CA SER A 642 -12.35 51.44 18.38
C SER A 642 -11.04 50.90 18.99
N SER A 643 -10.02 50.68 18.16
CA SER A 643 -8.72 50.09 18.52
C SER A 643 -7.56 51.09 18.42
N ALA A 644 -7.82 52.37 18.63
CA ALA A 644 -6.84 53.47 18.52
C ALA A 644 -5.61 53.36 19.45
N GLN A 645 -5.52 52.32 20.29
CA GLN A 645 -4.37 52.03 21.17
C GLN A 645 -3.48 50.87 20.70
N GLN A 646 -3.81 50.16 19.63
CA GLN A 646 -2.95 49.09 19.11
C GLN A 646 -1.92 49.67 18.13
N THR A 647 -0.65 49.56 18.50
CA THR A 647 0.48 49.83 17.61
C THR A 647 0.34 49.02 16.32
N PRO A 648 0.60 49.62 15.13
CA PRO A 648 0.47 48.92 13.86
C PRO A 648 1.34 47.64 13.87
N PRO A 649 0.89 46.54 13.23
CA PRO A 649 1.65 45.30 13.18
C PRO A 649 3.09 45.54 12.73
N SER A 650 4.07 44.99 13.44
CA SER A 650 5.50 45.17 13.11
C SER A 650 5.85 44.69 11.70
N SER A 651 5.10 43.70 11.17
CA SER A 651 5.19 43.24 9.79
C SER A 651 4.71 44.27 8.76
N PHE A 652 3.78 45.18 9.13
CA PHE A 652 3.39 46.32 8.30
C PHE A 652 4.49 47.34 8.23
N VAL A 653 4.94 47.80 9.41
CA VAL A 653 5.94 48.85 9.52
C VAL A 653 7.22 48.45 8.79
N ARG A 654 7.70 47.20 8.96
CA ARG A 654 8.85 46.68 8.23
C ARG A 654 8.66 46.66 6.71
N ARG A 655 7.44 46.36 6.22
CA ARG A 655 7.13 46.37 4.79
C ARG A 655 7.06 47.79 4.24
N VAL A 656 6.48 48.74 4.99
CA VAL A 656 6.49 50.17 4.63
C VAL A 656 7.92 50.69 4.56
N GLU A 657 8.75 50.40 5.58
CA GLU A 657 10.17 50.75 5.58
C GLU A 657 10.89 50.13 4.38
N HIS A 658 10.67 48.84 4.09
CA HIS A 658 11.27 48.18 2.94
C HIS A 658 10.89 48.85 1.61
N SER A 659 9.60 49.15 1.40
CA SER A 659 9.11 49.83 0.20
C SER A 659 9.69 51.24 0.05
N MET A 660 9.77 52.01 1.13
CA MET A 660 10.34 53.36 1.12
C MET A 660 11.87 53.35 0.99
N ASN A 661 12.56 52.31 1.48
CA ASN A 661 14.01 52.16 1.33
C ASN A 661 14.44 51.85 -0.11
N ARG A 662 13.51 51.49 -1.01
CA ARG A 662 13.78 51.39 -2.46
C ARG A 662 14.31 52.70 -3.05
N MET A 663 14.09 53.83 -2.37
CA MET A 663 14.48 55.16 -2.83
C MET A 663 15.93 55.53 -2.42
N ASP A 664 16.50 54.82 -1.44
CA ASP A 664 17.81 55.12 -0.87
C ASP A 664 18.98 55.06 -1.86
N PRO A 665 19.06 54.07 -2.78
CA PRO A 665 20.12 54.03 -3.78
C PRO A 665 20.24 55.32 -4.59
N LEU A 666 19.10 55.89 -5.00
CA LEU A 666 19.07 57.14 -5.78
C LEU A 666 19.49 58.31 -4.91
N LEU A 667 18.87 58.47 -3.73
CA LEU A 667 19.15 59.58 -2.83
C LEU A 667 20.62 59.59 -2.36
N LYS A 668 21.21 58.42 -2.08
CA LYS A 668 22.62 58.28 -1.67
C LYS A 668 23.58 58.61 -2.80
N THR A 669 23.31 58.16 -4.03
CA THR A 669 24.16 58.46 -5.20
C THR A 669 24.20 59.97 -5.50
N LEU A 670 23.08 60.65 -5.32
CA LEU A 670 22.94 62.08 -5.57
C LEU A 670 23.66 62.94 -4.51
N GLN A 671 23.86 62.42 -3.30
CA GLN A 671 24.57 63.12 -2.20
C GLN A 671 26.10 63.16 -2.34
N ILE A 672 26.69 62.32 -3.18
CA ILE A 672 28.15 62.21 -3.30
C ILE A 672 28.72 63.49 -3.95
N ARG A 673 29.83 64.04 -3.44
CA ARG A 673 30.45 65.24 -4.02
C ARG A 673 31.03 64.95 -5.41
N GLN A 674 30.97 65.94 -6.30
CA GLN A 674 31.49 65.83 -7.68
C GLN A 674 33.02 65.96 -7.77
N SER A 675 33.68 66.48 -6.72
CA SER A 675 35.14 66.59 -6.63
C SER A 675 35.63 65.75 -5.44
N PRO A 676 36.51 64.75 -5.63
CA PRO A 676 37.09 64.29 -6.91
C PRO A 676 36.07 63.53 -7.81
N PRO A 677 36.22 63.58 -9.15
CA PRO A 677 35.28 63.00 -10.12
C PRO A 677 35.13 61.48 -10.01
N GLU A 678 36.18 60.79 -9.55
CA GLU A 678 36.22 59.34 -9.32
C GLU A 678 35.22 58.89 -8.25
N GLY A 679 34.97 59.74 -7.23
CA GLY A 679 34.06 59.41 -6.13
C GLY A 679 32.61 59.25 -6.57
N LEU A 680 32.17 60.03 -7.57
CA LEU A 680 30.80 59.93 -8.11
C LEU A 680 30.59 58.65 -8.94
N VAL A 681 31.58 58.31 -9.76
CA VAL A 681 31.56 57.09 -10.58
C VAL A 681 31.53 55.85 -9.67
N GLN A 682 32.39 55.82 -8.66
CA GLN A 682 32.43 54.71 -7.68
C GLN A 682 31.14 54.64 -6.85
N GLY A 683 30.60 55.80 -6.46
CA GLY A 683 29.33 55.92 -5.76
C GLY A 683 28.14 55.34 -6.52
N TYR A 684 28.05 55.62 -7.82
CA TYR A 684 27.02 55.06 -8.71
C TYR A 684 27.13 53.54 -8.82
N LEU A 685 28.35 53.02 -9.01
CA LEU A 685 28.63 51.58 -9.12
C LEU A 685 28.34 50.82 -7.81
N ILE A 686 28.45 51.47 -6.65
CA ILE A 686 28.13 50.87 -5.33
C ILE A 686 26.62 50.92 -5.04
N HIS A 687 25.96 52.06 -5.28
CA HIS A 687 24.59 52.26 -4.85
C HIS A 687 23.53 51.79 -5.86
N ILE A 688 23.68 52.11 -7.14
CA ILE A 688 22.72 51.74 -8.21
C ILE A 688 23.15 50.44 -8.88
N GLY A 689 24.46 50.26 -9.07
CA GLY A 689 25.06 48.97 -9.41
C GLY A 689 24.68 48.41 -10.78
N ASP A 690 24.44 49.26 -11.78
CA ASP A 690 24.17 48.84 -13.16
C ASP A 690 25.30 49.19 -14.14
N ARG A 691 25.24 48.57 -15.33
CA ARG A 691 26.24 48.76 -16.42
C ARG A 691 25.77 49.75 -17.51
N SER A 692 24.64 50.42 -17.30
CA SER A 692 23.95 51.17 -18.36
C SER A 692 24.45 52.61 -18.49
N ASP A 693 25.06 52.92 -19.63
CA ASP A 693 25.52 54.26 -19.98
C ASP A 693 24.36 55.28 -20.03
N ALA A 694 23.16 54.82 -20.40
CA ALA A 694 21.96 55.67 -20.46
C ALA A 694 21.45 56.04 -19.05
N ASN A 695 21.50 55.08 -18.11
CA ASN A 695 21.09 55.31 -16.72
C ASN A 695 22.07 56.25 -16.02
N PHE A 696 23.38 56.02 -16.23
CA PHE A 696 24.41 56.89 -15.68
C PHE A 696 24.31 58.32 -16.22
N LYS A 697 24.14 58.50 -17.53
CA LYS A 697 23.95 59.81 -18.15
C LYS A 697 22.75 60.58 -17.59
N LYS A 698 21.60 59.92 -17.38
CA LYS A 698 20.42 60.59 -16.78
C LYS A 698 20.63 60.93 -15.30
N ILE A 699 21.41 60.15 -14.55
CA ILE A 699 21.80 60.54 -13.18
C ILE A 699 22.73 61.77 -13.20
N LEU A 700 23.62 61.89 -14.19
CA LEU A 700 24.43 63.11 -14.39
C LEU A 700 23.55 64.32 -14.74
N ASP A 701 22.52 64.13 -15.58
CA ASP A 701 21.54 65.16 -15.92
C ASP A 701 20.70 65.58 -14.70
N LEU A 702 20.24 64.60 -13.90
CA LEU A 702 19.47 64.85 -12.67
C LEU A 702 20.30 65.59 -11.62
N LYS A 703 21.61 65.31 -11.56
CA LYS A 703 22.57 65.98 -10.68
C LYS A 703 22.96 67.39 -11.17
N GLY A 704 22.60 67.77 -12.41
CA GLY A 704 22.90 69.07 -12.99
C GLY A 704 24.36 69.24 -13.42
N VAL A 705 25.08 68.15 -13.74
CA VAL A 705 26.47 68.22 -14.19
C VAL A 705 26.56 68.96 -15.53
N ARG A 706 27.51 69.90 -15.66
CA ARG A 706 27.72 70.66 -16.90
C ARG A 706 27.94 69.72 -18.08
N LYS A 707 27.29 70.00 -19.21
CA LYS A 707 27.46 69.24 -20.45
C LYS A 707 28.92 69.13 -20.91
N GLN A 708 29.79 70.05 -20.51
CA GLN A 708 31.22 70.04 -20.79
C GLN A 708 31.99 68.99 -19.96
N ASP A 709 31.54 68.69 -18.74
CA ASP A 709 32.21 67.76 -17.80
C ASP A 709 31.64 66.33 -17.87
N GLN A 710 30.43 66.17 -18.42
CA GLN A 710 29.80 64.87 -18.68
C GLN A 710 30.66 63.89 -19.49
N PRO A 711 31.32 64.26 -20.62
CA PRO A 711 32.12 63.31 -21.39
C PRO A 711 33.30 62.75 -20.59
N HIS A 712 33.94 63.55 -19.73
CA HIS A 712 35.02 63.09 -18.87
C HIS A 712 34.54 62.07 -17.82
N LEU A 713 33.39 62.31 -17.19
CA LEU A 713 32.78 61.37 -16.23
C LEU A 713 32.28 60.08 -16.91
N MET A 714 31.78 60.18 -18.13
CA MET A 714 31.38 59.02 -18.94
C MET A 714 32.59 58.16 -19.31
N GLU A 715 33.73 58.77 -19.63
CA GLU A 715 34.99 58.06 -19.89
C GLU A 715 35.52 57.36 -18.62
N LEU A 716 35.53 58.07 -17.48
CA LEU A 716 35.88 57.48 -16.19
C LEU A 716 34.96 56.33 -15.79
N PHE A 717 33.65 56.44 -16.09
CA PHE A 717 32.68 55.36 -15.88
C PHE A 717 32.95 54.16 -16.77
N ALA A 718 33.26 54.35 -18.06
CA ALA A 718 33.65 53.26 -18.95
C ALA A 718 34.90 52.53 -18.44
N ILE A 719 35.92 53.27 -17.99
CA ILE A 719 37.15 52.70 -17.43
C ILE A 719 36.87 51.86 -16.17
N HIS A 720 36.06 52.37 -15.23
CA HIS A 720 35.74 51.66 -13.99
C HIS A 720 34.76 50.50 -14.19
N ARG A 721 33.86 50.58 -15.18
CA ARG A 721 32.93 49.52 -15.57
C ARG A 721 33.66 48.29 -16.11
N ASP A 722 34.73 48.52 -16.84
CA ASP A 722 35.50 47.49 -17.55
C ASP A 722 36.70 46.96 -16.70
N GLY A 723 36.91 47.53 -15.51
CA GLY A 723 37.89 47.06 -14.52
C GLY A 723 37.53 45.71 -13.88
N SER A 724 38.55 44.91 -13.55
CA SER A 724 38.45 43.52 -13.09
C SER A 724 37.67 43.32 -11.76
N SER A 725 37.40 44.38 -11.01
CA SER A 725 36.72 44.34 -9.70
C SER A 725 35.18 44.39 -9.77
N HIS A 726 34.57 44.68 -10.92
CA HIS A 726 33.12 44.94 -11.05
C HIS A 726 32.34 43.96 -11.96
N GLY A 727 32.79 42.70 -12.05
CA GLY A 727 32.18 41.65 -12.90
C GLY A 727 30.79 41.14 -12.49
N LYS A 728 30.20 41.60 -11.37
CA LYS A 728 28.90 41.13 -10.83
C LYS A 728 27.73 42.14 -11.00
N LEU A 729 27.91 43.22 -11.76
CA LEU A 729 26.88 44.27 -11.93
C LEU A 729 25.76 43.84 -12.90
N VAL A 730 24.51 44.27 -12.63
CA VAL A 730 23.32 43.97 -13.44
C VAL A 730 23.28 44.86 -14.68
N GLN A 731 22.75 44.37 -15.81
CA GLN A 731 22.73 45.14 -17.07
C GLN A 731 21.90 46.44 -16.97
N ASN A 732 20.71 46.37 -16.37
CA ASN A 732 19.85 47.51 -16.06
C ASN A 732 19.22 47.30 -14.68
N SER A 733 19.31 48.29 -13.78
CA SER A 733 18.68 48.17 -12.46
C SER A 733 17.15 48.25 -12.57
N PRO A 734 16.38 47.30 -11.98
CA PRO A 734 14.91 47.31 -12.01
C PRO A 734 14.31 48.55 -11.31
N LEU A 735 15.12 49.30 -10.57
CA LEU A 735 14.77 50.57 -9.96
C LEU A 735 14.66 51.68 -11.02
N LEU A 736 15.54 51.70 -12.03
CA LEU A 736 15.64 52.75 -13.04
C LEU A 736 14.95 52.42 -14.37
N THR A 737 14.83 51.14 -14.73
CA THR A 737 14.25 50.71 -16.02
C THR A 737 12.82 51.23 -16.28
N PRO A 738 11.87 51.20 -15.31
CA PRO A 738 10.51 51.72 -15.51
C PRO A 738 10.46 53.25 -15.63
N LEU A 739 11.46 53.96 -15.10
CA LEU A 739 11.54 55.42 -15.03
C LEU A 739 12.00 56.06 -16.34
N MET A 740 12.44 55.26 -17.31
CA MET A 740 13.31 55.72 -18.39
C MET A 740 12.75 55.60 -19.81
N SER A 741 11.48 55.20 -19.97
CA SER A 741 10.77 55.34 -21.25
C SER A 741 10.46 56.83 -21.52
N PRO A 742 10.82 57.40 -22.69
CA PRO A 742 10.57 58.80 -22.98
C PRO A 742 9.06 59.07 -23.06
N SER A 743 8.64 60.18 -22.47
CA SER A 743 7.28 60.71 -22.57
C SER A 743 6.87 60.93 -24.03
N SER A 744 6.16 59.97 -24.62
CA SER A 744 5.17 60.28 -25.65
C SER A 744 3.97 60.89 -24.93
N GLY A 745 3.59 62.11 -25.32
CA GLY A 745 2.41 62.78 -24.81
C GLY A 745 1.16 61.92 -24.89
N GLY A 746 0.34 62.00 -23.85
CA GLY A 746 -0.87 61.20 -23.69
C GLY A 746 -0.61 59.97 -22.82
N LEU A 747 -1.06 60.03 -21.57
CA LEU A 747 -1.48 58.83 -20.82
C LEU A 747 -2.67 58.21 -21.57
N GLY A 748 -2.37 57.53 -22.68
CA GLY A 748 -3.24 56.53 -23.26
C GLY A 748 -3.13 55.25 -22.42
N PRO A 749 -4.22 54.47 -22.26
CA PRO A 749 -4.25 53.33 -21.36
C PRO A 749 -3.39 52.21 -21.97
N GLY A 750 -2.13 52.11 -21.55
CA GLY A 750 -1.19 51.18 -22.17
C GLY A 750 0.16 51.18 -21.47
N GLY A 751 0.16 50.84 -20.18
CA GLY A 751 1.39 50.72 -19.40
C GLY A 751 1.06 50.60 -17.91
N SER A 752 1.04 49.36 -17.42
CA SER A 752 0.95 49.01 -15.99
C SER A 752 -0.37 49.25 -15.26
N GLY A 753 -1.42 49.70 -15.94
CA GLY A 753 -2.81 49.64 -15.47
C GLY A 753 -3.60 48.59 -16.25
N ILE A 754 -4.53 47.92 -15.57
CA ILE A 754 -5.66 47.00 -15.89
C ILE A 754 -6.14 46.88 -17.38
N GLY A 755 -5.71 47.69 -18.34
CA GLY A 755 -6.08 47.67 -19.76
C GLY A 755 -5.29 46.75 -20.69
N GLY A 756 -4.38 45.91 -20.18
CA GLY A 756 -3.65 44.92 -20.98
C GLY A 756 -4.36 43.57 -21.11
N VAL A 757 -5.70 43.56 -21.31
CA VAL A 757 -6.46 42.33 -21.54
C VAL A 757 -6.85 42.30 -23.01
N ASN A 758 -5.99 41.70 -23.83
CA ASN A 758 -6.35 41.38 -25.20
C ASN A 758 -7.57 40.44 -25.14
N ALA A 759 -8.67 40.77 -25.82
CA ALA A 759 -9.98 40.11 -25.72
C ALA A 759 -10.03 38.63 -26.20
N GLY A 760 -8.87 37.96 -26.29
CA GLY A 760 -8.73 36.54 -26.59
C GLY A 760 -7.73 35.78 -25.71
N ALA A 761 -7.09 36.41 -24.73
CA ALA A 761 -6.19 35.74 -23.80
C ALA A 761 -6.86 35.57 -22.43
N ARG A 762 -7.08 34.32 -21.99
CA ARG A 762 -7.58 33.99 -20.64
C ARG A 762 -6.78 34.77 -19.59
N PHE A 763 -7.47 35.56 -18.78
CA PHE A 763 -6.91 36.24 -17.62
C PHE A 763 -6.36 35.19 -16.64
N ASP A 764 -5.03 35.13 -16.46
CA ASP A 764 -4.36 34.19 -15.55
C ASP A 764 -4.42 34.70 -14.10
N ALA A 765 -5.64 34.69 -13.56
CA ALA A 765 -6.03 35.21 -12.26
C ALA A 765 -5.30 34.54 -11.08
N GLY A 766 -5.03 33.24 -11.20
CA GLY A 766 -4.52 32.40 -10.10
C GLY A 766 -3.08 32.72 -9.71
N SER A 767 -2.19 32.87 -10.70
CA SER A 767 -0.78 33.26 -10.48
C SER A 767 -0.64 34.64 -9.82
N LEU A 768 -1.60 35.53 -10.05
CA LEU A 768 -1.62 36.89 -9.51
C LEU A 768 -2.16 36.89 -8.07
N GLY A 769 -3.29 36.23 -7.80
CA GLY A 769 -3.92 36.17 -6.48
C GLY A 769 -3.07 35.47 -5.41
N GLU A 770 -2.44 34.34 -5.75
CA GLU A 770 -1.66 33.53 -4.81
C GLU A 770 -0.38 34.25 -4.32
N LYS A 771 0.31 34.96 -5.22
CA LYS A 771 1.49 35.78 -4.89
C LYS A 771 1.14 37.05 -4.10
N LEU A 772 -0.10 37.53 -4.24
CA LEU A 772 -0.56 38.78 -3.62
C LEU A 772 -1.07 38.59 -2.19
N LEU A 773 -1.73 37.45 -1.90
CA LEU A 773 -2.31 37.18 -0.58
C LEU A 773 -1.46 36.27 0.31
N SER A 774 -0.51 35.50 -0.25
CA SER A 774 0.49 34.76 0.56
C SER A 774 1.28 35.69 1.49
N ALA A 775 1.61 36.89 1.01
CA ALA A 775 2.28 37.94 1.75
C ALA A 775 1.43 38.59 2.87
N ALA A 776 0.12 38.32 2.91
CA ALA A 776 -0.85 38.80 3.90
C ALA A 776 -1.34 37.68 4.86
N ARG A 777 -1.08 36.40 4.51
CA ARG A 777 -1.56 35.21 5.25
C ARG A 777 -0.79 34.93 6.56
N ASP A 778 0.37 35.55 6.76
CA ASP A 778 1.24 35.39 7.95
C ASP A 778 0.63 35.86 9.29
N ILE A 779 -0.61 36.35 9.31
CA ILE A 779 -1.30 36.81 10.52
C ILE A 779 -2.45 35.85 10.93
N GLY A 780 -2.82 34.89 10.08
CA GLY A 780 -3.97 34.01 10.33
C GLY A 780 -3.75 32.85 11.31
N THR A 781 -2.54 32.67 11.85
CA THR A 781 -2.20 31.50 12.69
C THR A 781 -1.45 31.89 13.97
N THR A 782 -2.12 32.62 14.87
CA THR A 782 -1.61 32.80 16.25
C THR A 782 -2.71 32.68 17.29
N THR A 783 -3.18 31.44 17.52
CA THR A 783 -3.73 31.00 18.82
C THR A 783 -3.46 29.50 19.00
N THR A 784 -2.28 29.18 19.53
CA THR A 784 -1.93 28.12 20.50
C THR A 784 -0.47 27.71 20.29
N GLY A 785 0.34 27.88 21.34
CA GLY A 785 1.78 27.73 21.28
C GLY A 785 2.24 26.27 21.28
N GLN A 786 3.15 25.94 20.36
CA GLN A 786 4.38 25.21 20.64
C GLN A 786 5.37 25.46 19.48
N SER A 787 6.58 25.81 19.87
CA SER A 787 7.77 26.16 19.07
C SER A 787 8.15 25.14 17.99
N VAL A 788 8.44 25.58 16.75
CA VAL A 788 9.46 24.96 15.88
C VAL A 788 10.02 25.98 14.87
N GLU A 789 11.34 26.20 14.92
CA GLU A 789 12.19 26.69 13.83
C GLU A 789 12.07 25.79 12.59
N LYS A 790 11.28 26.16 11.57
CA LYS A 790 11.25 25.41 10.29
C LYS A 790 11.09 26.25 9.02
N ALA A 791 10.95 27.58 9.13
CA ALA A 791 10.71 28.43 7.95
C ALA A 791 11.99 28.97 7.28
N THR A 792 13.12 29.06 7.99
CA THR A 792 14.37 29.66 7.47
C THR A 792 15.27 28.70 6.70
N MET A 793 15.00 27.38 6.70
CA MET A 793 15.82 26.40 5.98
C MET A 793 15.36 26.14 4.53
N ASN A 794 14.13 26.50 4.18
CA ASN A 794 13.52 26.15 2.89
C ASN A 794 13.81 27.15 1.76
N GLU A 795 14.21 28.39 2.09
CA GLU A 795 14.67 29.37 1.08
C GLU A 795 16.10 29.11 0.60
N ASN A 796 16.97 28.56 1.46
CA ASN A 796 18.36 28.25 1.08
C ASN A 796 18.50 26.96 0.25
N LEU A 797 17.53 26.03 0.32
CA LEU A 797 17.51 24.80 -0.48
C LEU A 797 16.99 25.00 -1.91
N ARG A 798 16.16 26.02 -2.16
CA ARG A 798 15.72 26.38 -3.53
C ARG A 798 16.84 26.98 -4.40
N ASN A 799 17.89 27.53 -3.79
CA ASN A 799 19.04 28.07 -4.51
C ASN A 799 20.10 27.01 -4.89
N PHE A 800 20.10 25.83 -4.25
CA PHE A 800 20.98 24.72 -4.64
C PHE A 800 20.50 23.97 -5.90
N GLY A 801 19.18 23.96 -6.17
CA GLY A 801 18.59 23.30 -7.34
C GLY A 801 18.86 23.98 -8.69
N LYS A 802 19.46 25.18 -8.71
CA LYS A 802 19.80 25.91 -9.93
C LYS A 802 21.22 25.64 -10.44
N PHE A 803 22.00 24.78 -9.76
CA PHE A 803 23.40 24.50 -10.12
C PHE A 803 23.58 23.29 -11.06
N PHE A 804 22.53 22.48 -11.31
CA PHE A 804 22.60 21.24 -12.13
C PHE A 804 21.75 21.23 -13.42
N ARG A 805 21.38 22.40 -13.96
CA ARG A 805 20.84 22.47 -15.33
C ARG A 805 21.58 23.50 -16.15
N ARG A 806 22.74 23.10 -16.65
CA ARG A 806 23.43 23.72 -17.78
C ARG A 806 24.03 22.59 -18.60
N ASP A 807 23.28 22.14 -19.60
CA ASP A 807 23.78 22.05 -20.97
C ASP A 807 22.65 21.64 -21.93
N ILE A 808 22.85 22.00 -23.19
CA ILE A 808 22.00 21.77 -24.37
C ILE A 808 20.91 22.83 -24.60
N ALA A 809 21.34 23.89 -25.29
CA ALA A 809 20.51 24.80 -26.07
C ALA A 809 20.22 24.22 -27.48
N PRO A 810 19.22 24.76 -28.23
CA PRO A 810 18.60 24.12 -29.39
C PRO A 810 19.09 24.67 -30.74
N HIS A 811 18.90 23.89 -31.81
CA HIS A 811 18.86 24.39 -33.19
C HIS A 811 17.53 23.99 -33.85
N ALA A 812 16.86 24.98 -34.45
CA ALA A 812 15.77 24.87 -35.42
C ALA A 812 16.24 25.60 -36.72
N PRO A 813 15.46 25.71 -37.83
CA PRO A 813 14.14 25.13 -38.19
C PRO A 813 14.04 24.64 -39.67
N CYS A 814 12.87 24.10 -40.09
CA CYS A 814 12.16 24.50 -41.34
C CYS A 814 10.83 23.75 -41.62
N ARG A 815 9.72 24.53 -41.71
CA ARG A 815 8.53 24.55 -42.64
C ARG A 815 7.95 23.20 -43.18
N ALA A 816 6.64 22.99 -43.40
CA ALA A 816 5.51 23.86 -43.74
C ALA A 816 4.12 23.21 -43.45
N GLU A 817 3.08 24.03 -43.58
CA GLU A 817 1.62 23.83 -43.49
C GLU A 817 0.95 23.02 -44.65
N PRO A 818 -0.39 22.70 -44.58
CA PRO A 818 -1.10 21.63 -45.32
C PRO A 818 -1.79 22.08 -46.62
N PRO A 819 -2.50 21.18 -47.35
CA PRO A 819 -3.99 21.22 -47.34
C PRO A 819 -4.75 19.88 -47.59
N SER A 820 -6.06 19.88 -47.31
CA SER A 820 -7.13 18.91 -47.67
C SER A 820 -7.51 18.98 -49.18
N PRO A 821 -8.20 18.01 -49.84
CA PRO A 821 -9.68 17.81 -49.71
C PRO A 821 -10.32 16.43 -50.09
N GLN A 822 -11.53 16.20 -49.56
CA GLN A 822 -12.82 15.67 -50.12
C GLN A 822 -13.02 14.41 -51.02
N ASP A 823 -14.10 13.68 -50.64
CA ASP A 823 -15.21 13.05 -51.39
C ASP A 823 -14.99 11.80 -52.28
N ASP A 824 -15.55 10.64 -51.90
CA ASP A 824 -16.94 10.19 -52.19
C ASP A 824 -17.10 8.65 -52.37
N HIS A 825 -18.32 8.19 -52.04
CA HIS A 825 -19.04 6.97 -52.45
C HIS A 825 -18.88 5.60 -51.74
N GLY A 826 -20.02 5.12 -51.21
CA GLY A 826 -20.51 3.76 -51.50
C GLY A 826 -20.90 2.86 -50.33
N ARG A 827 -22.20 2.79 -49.99
CA ARG A 827 -22.87 1.81 -49.11
C ARG A 827 -22.70 0.35 -49.59
N LEU A 828 -22.65 -0.63 -48.67
CA LEU A 828 -23.71 -1.66 -48.44
C LEU A 828 -23.26 -2.79 -47.48
N GLU A 829 -24.09 -2.98 -46.45
CA GLU A 829 -24.58 -4.20 -45.77
C GLU A 829 -23.76 -5.49 -45.60
N ALA A 830 -23.66 -5.90 -44.33
CA ALA A 830 -23.96 -7.21 -43.73
C ALA A 830 -23.62 -8.51 -44.47
N ALA A 831 -22.78 -9.35 -43.84
CA ALA A 831 -23.18 -10.67 -43.28
C ALA A 831 -21.96 -11.56 -42.93
N ASN A 832 -22.12 -12.31 -41.83
CA ASN A 832 -21.52 -13.61 -41.51
C ASN A 832 -20.00 -13.75 -41.36
N LEU A 833 -19.59 -14.12 -40.14
CA LEU A 833 -18.40 -14.94 -39.90
C LEU A 833 -18.70 -15.95 -38.79
N THR A 834 -19.22 -17.10 -39.20
CA THR A 834 -19.07 -18.36 -38.48
C THR A 834 -18.39 -19.35 -39.42
N LEU A 835 -17.25 -19.86 -38.96
CA LEU A 835 -16.60 -21.12 -39.32
C LEU A 835 -16.20 -21.34 -40.80
N LEU A 836 -14.88 -21.48 -41.01
CA LEU A 836 -14.35 -22.76 -41.51
C LEU A 836 -12.83 -22.82 -41.40
N GLN A 837 -12.37 -23.86 -40.70
CA GLN A 837 -11.01 -24.33 -40.69
C GLN A 837 -10.86 -25.40 -41.77
N SER A 838 -9.74 -25.31 -42.50
CA SER A 838 -9.09 -26.31 -43.36
C SER A 838 -9.51 -26.43 -44.84
N HIS A 839 -8.56 -26.19 -45.77
CA HIS A 839 -7.91 -27.24 -46.58
C HIS A 839 -6.85 -26.70 -47.57
N LEU A 840 -5.87 -27.57 -47.90
CA LEU A 840 -5.06 -27.74 -49.14
C LEU A 840 -3.57 -28.02 -48.79
N ARG A 841 -2.83 -29.03 -49.30
CA ARG A 841 -3.00 -30.20 -50.21
C ARG A 841 -1.64 -30.97 -50.17
N ASP A 842 -1.45 -32.29 -50.40
CA ASP A 842 -1.59 -33.07 -51.67
C ASP A 842 -1.45 -34.63 -51.49
N ILE A 843 -2.44 -35.41 -51.99
CA ILE A 843 -2.49 -36.48 -53.07
C ILE A 843 -1.33 -37.54 -53.24
N PRO A 844 -1.51 -38.83 -53.74
CA PRO A 844 -2.68 -39.59 -54.31
C PRO A 844 -2.96 -41.09 -53.88
N VAL A 845 -4.25 -41.49 -53.78
CA VAL A 845 -5.10 -42.53 -54.51
C VAL A 845 -4.45 -43.84 -55.09
N PRO A 846 -5.10 -45.07 -55.23
CA PRO A 846 -6.55 -45.48 -55.17
C PRO A 846 -7.00 -46.85 -54.53
N ASN A 847 -8.33 -46.92 -54.31
CA ASN A 847 -9.33 -47.98 -54.64
C ASN A 847 -9.78 -49.15 -53.74
N ALA A 848 -11.12 -49.34 -53.86
CA ALA A 848 -12.03 -50.47 -53.57
C ALA A 848 -12.38 -50.73 -52.09
N GLY A 849 -13.63 -50.87 -51.64
CA GLY A 849 -14.93 -50.89 -52.33
C GLY A 849 -15.96 -51.69 -51.51
N ARG A 850 -17.01 -51.01 -51.05
CA ARG A 850 -18.41 -51.46 -50.86
C ARG A 850 -18.81 -52.55 -49.81
N LYS A 851 -19.77 -52.07 -48.99
CA LYS A 851 -21.15 -52.59 -48.72
C LYS A 851 -21.44 -53.41 -47.45
N ASN A 852 -22.14 -52.71 -46.55
CA ASN A 852 -23.48 -52.98 -45.99
C ASN A 852 -23.80 -54.24 -45.17
N ARG A 853 -24.38 -53.92 -43.99
CA ARG A 853 -25.63 -54.42 -43.38
C ARG A 853 -25.58 -55.60 -42.39
N ASN A 854 -26.35 -55.37 -41.32
CA ASN A 854 -27.14 -56.29 -40.47
C ASN A 854 -26.57 -56.70 -39.09
N GLU A 855 -27.28 -56.23 -38.07
CA GLU A 855 -27.64 -56.89 -36.79
C GLU A 855 -28.13 -58.35 -36.96
N PRO A 856 -28.44 -59.12 -35.88
CA PRO A 856 -27.99 -59.13 -34.47
C PRO A 856 -27.70 -60.58 -33.97
N THR A 857 -27.71 -60.76 -32.64
CA THR A 857 -28.10 -61.98 -31.87
C THR A 857 -27.04 -63.02 -31.42
N THR A 858 -27.07 -63.21 -30.08
CA THR A 858 -27.12 -64.46 -29.29
C THR A 858 -25.87 -65.27 -28.91
N GLN A 859 -25.75 -65.38 -27.58
CA GLN A 859 -25.54 -66.60 -26.78
C GLN A 859 -24.10 -67.10 -26.50
N SER A 860 -23.73 -66.95 -25.22
CA SER A 860 -22.85 -67.79 -24.40
C SER A 860 -23.31 -69.27 -24.39
N PRO A 861 -22.67 -70.27 -23.70
CA PRO A 861 -21.55 -70.20 -22.74
C PRO A 861 -20.50 -71.35 -22.88
N ALA A 862 -19.40 -71.30 -22.12
CA ALA A 862 -18.84 -72.44 -21.35
C ALA A 862 -17.35 -72.24 -20.97
N ASN A 863 -17.14 -72.15 -19.65
CA ASN A 863 -16.12 -72.84 -18.85
C ASN A 863 -14.61 -72.73 -19.13
N THR A 864 -13.96 -72.28 -18.05
CA THR A 864 -12.72 -72.81 -17.43
C THR A 864 -11.38 -72.54 -18.14
N ALA A 865 -10.63 -71.53 -17.67
CA ALA A 865 -9.67 -71.69 -16.57
C ALA A 865 -8.75 -70.45 -16.44
N LYS A 866 -8.77 -69.86 -15.24
CA LYS A 866 -7.64 -69.27 -14.48
C LYS A 866 -6.54 -68.52 -15.26
N LEU A 867 -6.51 -67.19 -15.10
CA LEU A 867 -5.29 -66.38 -15.13
C LEU A 867 -5.23 -65.49 -13.89
N PHE A 868 -4.82 -66.09 -12.79
CA PHE A 868 -4.10 -65.44 -11.69
C PHE A 868 -2.95 -66.38 -11.31
N ALA A 869 -1.73 -65.82 -11.26
CA ALA A 869 -0.46 -66.38 -10.78
C ALA A 869 0.37 -67.30 -11.71
N SER A 870 1.42 -66.70 -12.30
CA SER A 870 2.76 -67.28 -12.49
C SER A 870 3.73 -66.11 -12.74
N ALA A 871 4.95 -66.02 -12.23
CA ALA A 871 5.71 -66.80 -11.28
C ALA A 871 6.92 -65.96 -10.87
N LEU A 872 7.25 -66.00 -9.58
CA LEU A 872 8.55 -65.68 -9.02
C LEU A 872 9.51 -66.87 -9.31
N ARG A 873 10.72 -66.57 -9.79
CA ARG A 873 11.96 -67.40 -9.79
C ARG A 873 12.10 -68.66 -10.67
N ARG A 874 13.04 -68.56 -11.62
CA ARG A 874 14.25 -69.42 -11.72
C ARG A 874 15.45 -68.46 -11.73
N THR A 875 16.17 -68.17 -10.65
CA THR A 875 17.30 -68.88 -10.00
C THR A 875 18.45 -69.37 -10.92
N LEU A 876 19.60 -68.66 -10.77
CA LEU A 876 20.98 -69.13 -10.53
C LEU A 876 21.83 -69.73 -11.67
N ARG A 877 22.97 -69.07 -11.97
CA ARG A 877 24.36 -69.57 -11.78
C ARG A 877 25.39 -68.45 -12.00
N SER A 878 26.18 -68.16 -10.96
CA SER A 878 27.66 -68.29 -10.89
C SER A 878 28.41 -67.01 -11.31
N SER A 879 28.86 -66.16 -10.39
CA SER A 879 30.10 -66.24 -9.58
C SER A 879 31.38 -65.80 -10.31
N ALA A 880 32.07 -64.83 -9.69
CA ALA A 880 33.49 -64.45 -9.80
C ALA A 880 33.94 -63.79 -11.13
N GLY A 881 34.76 -62.74 -11.14
CA GLY A 881 35.42 -61.99 -10.07
C GLY A 881 36.46 -61.03 -10.69
N LEU A 882 37.01 -60.13 -9.86
CA LEU A 882 38.25 -59.32 -10.05
C LEU A 882 38.28 -58.37 -11.29
N SER A 883 38.93 -57.22 -11.34
CA SER A 883 39.88 -56.46 -10.53
C SER A 883 40.06 -55.12 -11.31
N LEU A 884 39.94 -53.96 -10.66
CA LEU A 884 41.03 -53.00 -10.36
C LEU A 884 41.64 -52.21 -11.55
N ALA A 885 41.81 -50.89 -11.31
CA ALA A 885 42.70 -49.91 -11.97
C ALA A 885 42.27 -49.39 -13.36
N ALA A 886 42.61 -48.18 -13.82
CA ALA A 886 43.06 -46.91 -13.24
C ALA A 886 43.09 -45.91 -14.41
N ALA A 887 42.89 -44.63 -14.12
CA ALA A 887 43.52 -43.45 -14.72
C ALA A 887 43.69 -43.29 -16.26
N ALA A 888 43.16 -42.13 -16.70
CA ALA A 888 43.84 -41.11 -17.51
C ALA A 888 43.83 -41.15 -19.05
N ALA A 889 43.65 -39.92 -19.58
CA ALA A 889 44.14 -39.35 -20.84
C ALA A 889 43.13 -39.16 -22.00
N LEU A 890 42.78 -37.87 -22.17
CA LEU A 890 42.13 -37.23 -23.32
C LEU A 890 42.73 -37.61 -24.69
N PRO A 891 41.95 -37.40 -25.78
CA PRO A 891 42.46 -36.52 -26.83
C PRO A 891 41.45 -35.48 -27.34
N LYS A 892 41.96 -34.25 -27.35
CA LYS A 892 41.66 -33.01 -28.09
C LYS A 892 40.54 -32.99 -29.15
N LEU A 893 39.70 -31.96 -28.99
CA LEU A 893 38.74 -31.34 -29.90
C LEU A 893 39.22 -31.15 -31.35
N LYS A 894 38.30 -31.33 -32.29
CA LYS A 894 38.25 -30.59 -33.57
C LYS A 894 37.27 -29.39 -33.43
N PRO A 895 37.51 -28.27 -34.13
CA PRO A 895 36.79 -27.03 -33.92
C PRO A 895 35.48 -26.98 -34.72
N ASP A 896 34.42 -26.50 -34.07
CA ASP A 896 33.14 -26.17 -34.70
C ASP A 896 33.16 -24.75 -35.35
N PRO A 897 32.31 -24.49 -36.36
CA PRO A 897 32.34 -23.29 -37.21
C PRO A 897 31.81 -22.02 -36.50
N PRO A 898 32.05 -20.81 -37.06
CA PRO A 898 31.94 -19.58 -36.29
C PRO A 898 30.49 -19.10 -36.10
N ALA A 899 30.22 -18.72 -34.85
CA ALA A 899 29.35 -17.64 -34.38
C ALA A 899 27.94 -17.52 -34.99
N SER A 900 27.01 -18.31 -34.46
CA SER A 900 25.63 -17.86 -34.25
C SER A 900 25.38 -17.77 -32.74
N LYS A 901 25.02 -16.59 -32.24
CA LYS A 901 24.79 -16.25 -30.82
C LYS A 901 24.16 -17.41 -30.03
N MET A 902 24.97 -18.09 -29.21
CA MET A 902 24.49 -19.02 -28.18
C MET A 902 23.90 -18.19 -27.05
N HIS A 903 22.61 -18.34 -26.76
CA HIS A 903 22.07 -17.92 -25.47
C HIS A 903 22.75 -18.78 -24.38
N THR A 904 23.55 -18.17 -23.51
CA THR A 904 24.14 -18.84 -22.34
C THR A 904 23.00 -19.37 -21.47
N LYS A 905 22.94 -20.69 -21.26
CA LYS A 905 21.89 -21.31 -20.46
C LYS A 905 22.26 -21.18 -18.98
N VAL A 906 21.59 -20.29 -18.24
CA VAL A 906 21.71 -20.18 -16.78
C VAL A 906 21.31 -21.52 -16.13
N VAL A 907 22.17 -22.05 -15.26
CA VAL A 907 21.93 -23.30 -14.53
C VAL A 907 21.53 -22.96 -13.09
N THR A 908 20.29 -23.29 -12.71
CA THR A 908 19.75 -22.99 -11.39
C THR A 908 19.84 -24.22 -10.48
N VAL A 909 20.46 -24.06 -9.31
CA VAL A 909 20.54 -25.07 -8.25
C VAL A 909 19.87 -24.53 -7.00
N LEU A 910 18.94 -25.29 -6.42
CA LEU A 910 18.22 -24.95 -5.19
C LEU A 910 18.62 -25.91 -4.08
N TYR A 911 19.09 -25.37 -2.95
CA TYR A 911 19.31 -26.13 -1.72
C TYR A 911 18.09 -25.95 -0.80
N GLU A 912 17.30 -27.01 -0.60
CA GLU A 912 16.07 -26.94 0.19
C GLU A 912 16.29 -27.15 1.70
N GLY A 913 17.51 -27.53 2.10
CA GLY A 913 17.88 -27.85 3.49
C GLY A 913 17.32 -29.21 3.95
N PHE A 914 18.12 -30.02 4.64
CA PHE A 914 17.63 -31.30 5.19
C PHE A 914 16.81 -31.08 6.47
N LEU A 915 17.43 -30.42 7.47
CA LEU A 915 16.83 -30.01 8.75
C LEU A 915 17.34 -28.62 9.19
N ALA A 916 17.41 -27.68 8.25
CA ALA A 916 17.91 -26.34 8.53
C ALA A 916 17.06 -25.64 9.60
N ASN A 917 17.69 -25.18 10.69
CA ASN A 917 17.00 -24.58 11.85
C ASN A 917 15.91 -25.46 12.47
N GLY A 918 16.04 -26.80 12.36
CA GLY A 918 15.05 -27.75 12.89
C GLY A 918 13.76 -27.85 12.07
N ILE A 919 13.76 -27.31 10.84
CA ILE A 919 12.64 -27.37 9.89
C ILE A 919 13.04 -28.28 8.73
N ALA A 920 12.14 -29.17 8.32
CA ALA A 920 12.37 -30.09 7.21
C ALA A 920 12.43 -29.37 5.85
N ALA A 921 12.97 -30.07 4.85
CA ALA A 921 12.99 -29.64 3.46
C ALA A 921 11.62 -29.09 3.00
N GLY A 922 11.62 -27.88 2.43
CA GLY A 922 10.40 -27.15 2.03
C GLY A 922 9.97 -26.03 3.00
N GLY A 923 10.69 -25.85 4.11
CA GLY A 923 10.48 -24.72 5.02
C GLY A 923 9.20 -24.83 5.86
N GLN A 924 8.80 -23.72 6.51
CA GLN A 924 7.73 -23.75 7.53
C GLN A 924 6.36 -24.17 6.99
N LEU A 925 6.06 -23.88 5.71
CA LEU A 925 4.80 -24.25 5.09
C LEU A 925 4.57 -25.78 5.09
N THR A 926 5.62 -26.60 5.13
CA THR A 926 5.49 -28.06 5.23
C THR A 926 4.89 -28.54 6.56
N THR A 927 4.87 -27.67 7.56
CA THR A 927 4.29 -27.95 8.87
C THR A 927 2.89 -27.36 9.03
N THR A 928 2.46 -26.51 8.08
CA THR A 928 1.12 -25.93 8.05
C THR A 928 0.10 -26.94 7.54
N THR A 929 -0.99 -27.12 8.27
CA THR A 929 -2.08 -28.01 7.88
C THR A 929 -2.83 -27.45 6.68
N GLU A 930 -3.44 -26.26 6.76
CA GLU A 930 -4.26 -25.71 5.68
C GLU A 930 -3.81 -24.28 5.31
N VAL A 931 -3.62 -24.03 4.00
CA VAL A 931 -3.18 -22.74 3.45
C VAL A 931 -4.30 -22.16 2.58
N GLU A 932 -4.99 -21.15 3.11
CA GLU A 932 -6.09 -20.46 2.40
C GLU A 932 -5.65 -19.16 1.70
N ASN A 933 -4.49 -18.60 2.10
CA ASN A 933 -4.01 -17.30 1.63
C ASN A 933 -3.03 -17.39 0.45
N PHE A 934 -3.04 -18.50 -0.30
CA PHE A 934 -2.25 -18.67 -1.52
C PHE A 934 -3.18 -18.71 -2.76
N PRO A 935 -3.19 -17.65 -3.60
CA PRO A 935 -4.05 -17.59 -4.78
C PRO A 935 -3.85 -18.78 -5.73
N GLY A 936 -4.94 -19.28 -6.31
CA GLY A 936 -4.93 -20.47 -7.18
C GLY A 936 -5.56 -21.71 -6.56
N PHE A 937 -5.80 -21.71 -5.24
CA PHE A 937 -6.43 -22.81 -4.51
C PHE A 937 -7.72 -22.34 -3.80
N PRO A 938 -8.88 -22.30 -4.49
CA PRO A 938 -10.11 -21.70 -3.96
C PRO A 938 -10.72 -22.42 -2.75
N ARG A 939 -10.24 -23.63 -2.43
CA ARG A 939 -10.65 -24.40 -1.24
C ARG A 939 -9.53 -24.52 -0.21
N GLY A 940 -8.48 -23.70 -0.32
CA GLY A 940 -7.22 -23.92 0.37
C GLY A 940 -6.47 -25.15 -0.18
N ILE A 941 -5.25 -25.34 0.31
CA ILE A 941 -4.39 -26.48 0.00
C ILE A 941 -3.58 -26.87 1.24
N MET A 942 -3.26 -28.15 1.41
CA MET A 942 -2.36 -28.58 2.48
C MET A 942 -0.97 -27.98 2.27
N GLY A 943 -0.33 -27.49 3.34
CA GLY A 943 0.99 -26.85 3.21
C GLY A 943 2.06 -27.74 2.59
N GLN A 944 2.08 -29.04 2.96
CA GLN A 944 2.94 -30.05 2.35
C GLN A 944 2.66 -30.22 0.85
N GLU A 945 1.39 -30.36 0.48
CA GLU A 945 0.97 -30.55 -0.91
C GLU A 945 1.35 -29.33 -1.79
N LEU A 946 1.23 -28.12 -1.23
CA LEU A 946 1.65 -26.89 -1.92
C LEU A 946 3.16 -26.90 -2.20
N MET A 947 3.99 -27.26 -1.22
CA MET A 947 5.45 -27.32 -1.38
C MET A 947 5.87 -28.42 -2.36
N ASP A 948 5.25 -29.59 -2.29
CA ASP A 948 5.49 -30.68 -3.25
C ASP A 948 5.14 -30.26 -4.69
N ASN A 949 4.01 -29.57 -4.87
CA ASN A 949 3.61 -29.04 -6.17
C ASN A 949 4.60 -27.98 -6.70
N MET A 950 5.09 -27.08 -5.85
CA MET A 950 6.10 -26.08 -6.22
C MET A 950 7.44 -26.71 -6.58
N LYS A 951 7.86 -27.75 -5.84
CA LYS A 951 9.07 -28.52 -6.12
C LYS A 951 8.96 -29.22 -7.47
N ALA A 952 7.88 -29.96 -7.70
CA ALA A 952 7.64 -30.63 -8.98
C ALA A 952 7.59 -29.66 -10.16
N GLN A 953 7.03 -28.46 -9.96
CA GLN A 953 7.07 -27.39 -10.96
C GLN A 953 8.50 -26.93 -11.24
N SER A 954 9.30 -26.66 -10.20
CA SER A 954 10.68 -26.18 -10.32
C SER A 954 11.58 -27.19 -11.05
N GLU A 955 11.45 -28.48 -10.71
CA GLU A 955 12.17 -29.58 -11.37
C GLU A 955 11.77 -29.71 -12.85
N ARG A 956 10.47 -29.58 -13.16
CA ARG A 956 9.98 -29.61 -14.55
C ARG A 956 10.58 -28.50 -15.41
N PHE A 957 10.85 -27.32 -14.84
CA PHE A 957 11.49 -26.21 -15.53
C PHE A 957 13.04 -26.29 -15.51
N GLY A 958 13.61 -27.37 -14.99
CA GLY A 958 15.05 -27.66 -15.07
C GLY A 958 15.88 -27.14 -13.89
N THR A 959 15.24 -26.76 -12.78
CA THR A 959 15.97 -26.44 -11.53
C THR A 959 16.47 -27.73 -10.89
N HIS A 960 17.74 -27.79 -10.51
CA HIS A 960 18.30 -28.93 -9.78
C HIS A 960 18.10 -28.72 -8.28
N VAL A 961 17.19 -29.48 -7.67
CA VAL A 961 16.90 -29.39 -6.22
C VAL A 961 17.78 -30.38 -5.45
N VAL A 962 18.50 -29.91 -4.44
CA VAL A 962 19.39 -30.71 -3.58
C VAL A 962 18.91 -30.61 -2.14
N THR A 963 18.60 -31.76 -1.54
CA THR A 963 18.24 -31.89 -0.12
C THR A 963 19.49 -31.96 0.76
N ASP A 964 20.17 -30.82 0.92
CA ASP A 964 21.35 -30.67 1.79
C ASP A 964 21.37 -29.25 2.38
N THR A 965 21.99 -29.05 3.54
CA THR A 965 22.07 -27.76 4.25
C THR A 965 23.39 -27.07 3.90
N VAL A 966 23.34 -25.82 3.44
CA VAL A 966 24.57 -25.02 3.25
C VAL A 966 25.10 -24.55 4.61
N THR A 967 26.31 -24.98 4.97
CA THR A 967 26.89 -24.72 6.30
C THR A 967 27.83 -23.52 6.32
N LYS A 968 28.52 -23.25 5.20
CA LYS A 968 29.41 -22.10 5.04
C LYS A 968 29.21 -21.44 3.68
N LEU A 969 29.22 -20.12 3.67
CA LEU A 969 29.13 -19.28 2.48
C LEU A 969 30.14 -18.14 2.63
N ASP A 970 31.00 -17.98 1.62
CA ASP A 970 32.00 -16.92 1.53
C ASP A 970 31.65 -15.98 0.38
N LEU A 971 31.26 -14.75 0.73
CA LEU A 971 30.85 -13.68 -0.19
C LEU A 971 31.99 -12.70 -0.52
N SER A 972 33.21 -12.94 -0.01
CA SER A 972 34.31 -11.98 -0.14
C SER A 972 34.91 -11.87 -1.54
N ARG A 973 34.76 -12.92 -2.37
CA ARG A 973 35.30 -13.00 -3.75
C ARG A 973 34.32 -13.74 -4.66
N ARG A 974 34.28 -13.33 -5.93
CA ARG A 974 33.52 -14.01 -6.99
C ARG A 974 34.42 -14.92 -7.85
N PRO A 975 33.94 -16.09 -8.31
CA PRO A 975 32.65 -16.69 -7.98
C PRO A 975 32.56 -17.06 -6.49
N PHE A 976 31.39 -16.87 -5.90
CA PHE A 976 31.15 -17.08 -4.48
C PHE A 976 31.35 -18.54 -4.12
N ARG A 977 31.86 -18.83 -2.92
CA ARG A 977 32.21 -20.20 -2.51
C ARG A 977 31.32 -20.66 -1.36
N TYR A 978 30.89 -21.92 -1.40
CA TYR A 978 30.09 -22.52 -0.33
C TYR A 978 30.39 -24.00 -0.13
N SER A 979 30.07 -24.51 1.06
CA SER A 979 30.18 -25.94 1.42
C SER A 979 28.87 -26.42 2.04
N THR A 980 28.55 -27.70 1.85
CA THR A 980 27.32 -28.30 2.39
C THR A 980 27.58 -29.13 3.64
N GLU A 981 26.52 -29.62 4.28
CA GLU A 981 26.59 -30.41 5.50
C GLU A 981 27.10 -31.83 5.23
N PHE A 982 26.63 -32.45 4.15
CA PHE A 982 27.07 -33.80 3.78
C PHE A 982 28.43 -33.85 3.08
N ALA A 983 28.93 -32.72 2.56
CA ALA A 983 30.24 -32.59 1.95
C ALA A 983 31.00 -31.35 2.46
N PRO A 984 31.43 -31.31 3.73
CA PRO A 984 32.07 -30.14 4.33
C PRO A 984 33.46 -29.83 3.75
N ASP A 985 34.12 -30.84 3.18
CA ASP A 985 35.46 -30.74 2.58
C ASP A 985 35.41 -30.37 1.08
N GLU A 986 34.23 -30.41 0.45
CA GLU A 986 34.05 -30.03 -0.94
C GLU A 986 33.65 -28.55 -1.04
N THR A 987 34.32 -27.80 -1.91
CA THR A 987 33.96 -26.39 -2.16
C THR A 987 33.25 -26.25 -3.49
N HIS A 988 32.01 -25.80 -3.44
CA HIS A 988 31.23 -25.43 -4.61
C HIS A 988 31.36 -23.93 -4.89
N THR A 989 31.02 -23.53 -6.12
CA THR A 989 31.06 -22.13 -6.57
C THR A 989 29.73 -21.70 -7.17
N ALA A 990 29.37 -20.43 -7.01
CA ALA A 990 28.19 -19.81 -7.61
C ALA A 990 28.48 -18.39 -8.12
N ASP A 991 27.98 -18.05 -9.31
CA ASP A 991 28.16 -16.72 -9.90
C ASP A 991 27.23 -15.66 -9.26
N ALA A 992 26.05 -16.08 -8.82
CA ALA A 992 25.08 -15.29 -8.07
C ALA A 992 24.41 -16.14 -6.98
N VAL A 993 23.97 -15.50 -5.89
CA VAL A 993 23.36 -16.18 -4.73
C VAL A 993 22.04 -15.50 -4.36
N VAL A 994 20.97 -16.28 -4.23
CA VAL A 994 19.69 -15.82 -3.66
C VAL A 994 19.53 -16.43 -2.26
N ILE A 995 19.41 -15.58 -1.25
CA ILE A 995 19.22 -15.97 0.14
C ILE A 995 17.73 -15.97 0.45
N ALA A 996 17.16 -17.16 0.63
CA ALA A 996 15.75 -17.38 0.96
C ALA A 996 15.60 -18.28 2.20
N THR A 997 16.44 -18.08 3.22
CA THR A 997 16.54 -18.95 4.42
C THR A 997 15.40 -18.75 5.43
N GLY A 998 14.54 -17.75 5.23
CA GLY A 998 13.36 -17.48 6.05
C GLY A 998 13.65 -16.92 7.45
N ALA A 999 12.66 -17.00 8.34
CA ALA A 999 12.76 -16.57 9.74
C ALA A 999 11.97 -17.53 10.65
N SER A 1000 12.45 -17.80 11.86
CA SER A 1000 11.79 -18.69 12.82
C SER A 1000 11.08 -17.92 13.93
N ALA A 1001 9.85 -18.30 14.26
CA ALA A 1001 9.13 -17.69 15.37
C ALA A 1001 9.83 -17.98 16.71
N ARG A 1002 9.93 -16.96 17.57
CA ARG A 1002 10.41 -17.14 18.93
C ARG A 1002 9.40 -17.96 19.73
N ARG A 1003 9.88 -18.94 20.48
CA ARG A 1003 9.07 -19.81 21.35
C ARG A 1003 9.25 -19.45 22.82
N MET A 1004 8.27 -19.78 23.65
CA MET A 1004 8.32 -19.53 25.09
C MET A 1004 8.75 -20.76 25.89
N HIS A 1005 8.80 -21.95 25.28
CA HIS A 1005 9.19 -23.21 25.92
C HIS A 1005 8.31 -23.56 27.12
N LEU A 1006 7.00 -23.32 26.98
CA LEU A 1006 6.03 -23.66 28.02
C LEU A 1006 5.86 -25.20 28.11
N PRO A 1007 5.67 -25.77 29.31
CA PRO A 1007 5.24 -27.16 29.44
C PRO A 1007 3.94 -27.39 28.66
N GLY A 1008 3.96 -28.33 27.72
CA GLY A 1008 2.86 -28.61 26.79
C GLY A 1008 2.96 -27.92 25.42
N GLU A 1009 3.86 -26.94 25.25
CA GLU A 1009 4.02 -26.18 23.99
C GLU A 1009 4.32 -27.09 22.80
N ASP A 1010 5.29 -28.00 22.89
CA ASP A 1010 5.69 -28.89 21.79
C ASP A 1010 4.56 -29.85 21.36
N LYS A 1011 3.65 -30.20 22.28
CA LYS A 1011 2.54 -31.11 21.99
C LYS A 1011 1.40 -30.42 21.26
N TYR A 1012 1.15 -29.15 21.58
CA TYR A 1012 0.02 -28.37 21.03
C TYR A 1012 0.46 -27.35 19.98
N TRP A 1013 1.74 -27.34 19.60
CA TRP A 1013 2.26 -26.56 18.48
C TRP A 1013 1.52 -26.96 17.20
N GLN A 1014 0.96 -25.97 16.49
CA GLN A 1014 0.09 -26.17 15.32
C GLN A 1014 -1.21 -26.97 15.59
N SER A 1015 -1.47 -27.33 16.85
CA SER A 1015 -2.69 -27.98 17.34
C SER A 1015 -3.37 -27.12 18.42
N GLY A 1016 -3.43 -25.81 18.14
CA GLY A 1016 -4.00 -24.78 19.03
C GLY A 1016 -3.03 -23.67 19.41
N ILE A 1017 -1.71 -23.88 19.28
CA ILE A 1017 -0.71 -22.81 19.38
C ILE A 1017 -0.25 -22.39 17.98
N SER A 1018 -0.22 -21.08 17.72
CA SER A 1018 0.29 -20.49 16.48
C SER A 1018 1.19 -19.28 16.75
N ALA A 1019 2.08 -18.96 15.81
CA ALA A 1019 2.89 -17.75 15.82
C ALA A 1019 2.53 -16.77 14.69
N CYS A 1020 1.48 -17.06 13.91
CA CYS A 1020 0.98 -16.18 12.85
C CYS A 1020 -0.55 -16.09 12.92
N ALA A 1021 -1.08 -15.04 13.56
CA ALA A 1021 -2.52 -14.82 13.61
C ALA A 1021 -3.16 -14.61 12.22
N VAL A 1022 -2.43 -14.04 11.27
CA VAL A 1022 -2.96 -13.76 9.92
C VAL A 1022 -3.07 -15.02 9.07
N CYS A 1023 -2.15 -15.97 9.26
CA CYS A 1023 -2.10 -17.23 8.53
C CYS A 1023 -3.15 -18.21 9.08
N ASP A 1024 -3.15 -18.39 10.40
CA ASP A 1024 -3.90 -19.48 11.04
C ASP A 1024 -5.19 -19.01 11.70
N GLY A 1025 -5.36 -17.70 11.94
CA GLY A 1025 -6.49 -17.17 12.70
C GLY A 1025 -7.87 -17.37 12.06
N ALA A 1026 -7.91 -17.69 10.76
CA ALA A 1026 -9.12 -18.03 10.03
C ALA A 1026 -9.50 -19.52 10.12
N LEU A 1027 -8.61 -20.39 10.61
CA LEU A 1027 -8.86 -21.83 10.68
C LEU A 1027 -10.16 -22.12 11.46
N PRO A 1028 -10.98 -23.10 11.04
CA PRO A 1028 -12.24 -23.44 11.69
C PRO A 1028 -12.14 -23.68 13.20
N LEU A 1029 -10.98 -24.16 13.66
CA LEU A 1029 -10.68 -24.42 15.07
C LEU A 1029 -10.79 -23.17 15.96
N PHE A 1030 -10.47 -21.98 15.44
CA PHE A 1030 -10.41 -20.75 16.22
C PHE A 1030 -11.67 -19.87 16.10
N ARG A 1031 -12.62 -20.25 15.25
CA ARG A 1031 -13.82 -19.45 14.95
C ARG A 1031 -14.82 -19.50 16.10
N ASN A 1032 -15.29 -18.33 16.53
CA ASN A 1032 -16.16 -18.12 17.70
C ASN A 1032 -15.61 -18.68 19.02
N LYS A 1033 -14.28 -18.86 19.13
CA LYS A 1033 -13.64 -19.37 20.35
C LYS A 1033 -12.86 -18.28 21.10
N PRO A 1034 -12.62 -18.44 22.42
CA PRO A 1034 -11.76 -17.55 23.18
C PRO A 1034 -10.29 -17.78 22.81
N LEU A 1035 -9.62 -16.74 22.30
CA LEU A 1035 -8.22 -16.79 21.87
C LEU A 1035 -7.35 -15.91 22.76
N TYR A 1036 -6.10 -16.31 22.94
CA TYR A 1036 -5.11 -15.58 23.71
C TYR A 1036 -3.96 -15.16 22.81
N VAL A 1037 -3.48 -13.93 23.00
CA VAL A 1037 -2.30 -13.40 22.32
C VAL A 1037 -1.26 -13.03 23.36
N VAL A 1038 -0.03 -13.51 23.21
CA VAL A 1038 1.09 -13.16 24.10
C VAL A 1038 1.97 -12.13 23.42
N GLY A 1039 2.05 -10.95 24.02
CA GLY A 1039 2.84 -9.83 23.49
C GLY A 1039 2.28 -8.47 23.87
N GLY A 1040 3.10 -7.43 23.75
CA GLY A 1040 2.68 -6.06 24.09
C GLY A 1040 3.19 -4.98 23.13
N GLY A 1041 3.78 -5.36 22.00
CA GLY A 1041 4.24 -4.44 20.95
C GLY A 1041 3.17 -4.18 19.88
N ASP A 1042 3.53 -3.42 18.83
CA ASP A 1042 2.61 -3.13 17.72
C ASP A 1042 2.11 -4.40 17.03
N SER A 1043 2.98 -5.39 16.80
CA SER A 1043 2.59 -6.68 16.20
C SER A 1043 1.51 -7.39 17.03
N ALA A 1044 1.63 -7.39 18.36
CA ALA A 1044 0.63 -8.01 19.23
C ALA A 1044 -0.72 -7.28 19.17
N ALA A 1045 -0.70 -5.95 19.06
CA ALA A 1045 -1.92 -5.16 18.90
C ALA A 1045 -2.59 -5.38 17.54
N GLU A 1046 -1.81 -5.48 16.46
CA GLU A 1046 -2.31 -5.76 15.11
C GLU A 1046 -2.90 -7.18 15.00
N GLU A 1047 -2.16 -8.19 15.47
CA GLU A 1047 -2.60 -9.58 15.47
C GLU A 1047 -3.83 -9.80 16.34
N ALA A 1048 -3.86 -9.24 17.56
CA ALA A 1048 -5.04 -9.32 18.42
C ALA A 1048 -6.26 -8.65 17.78
N THR A 1049 -6.08 -7.48 17.16
CA THR A 1049 -7.16 -6.81 16.43
C THR A 1049 -7.63 -7.66 15.25
N PHE A 1050 -6.72 -8.30 14.51
CA PHE A 1050 -7.06 -9.16 13.37
C PHE A 1050 -7.90 -10.38 13.81
N LEU A 1051 -7.51 -11.04 14.90
CA LEU A 1051 -8.22 -12.20 15.43
C LEU A 1051 -9.67 -11.89 15.86
N THR A 1052 -9.99 -10.64 16.22
CA THR A 1052 -11.37 -10.24 16.58
C THR A 1052 -12.40 -10.46 15.47
N LYS A 1053 -11.96 -10.60 14.22
CA LYS A 1053 -12.81 -10.94 13.07
C LYS A 1053 -13.38 -12.37 13.16
N TYR A 1054 -12.64 -13.29 13.79
CA TYR A 1054 -12.96 -14.72 13.83
C TYR A 1054 -13.26 -15.21 15.25
N ALA A 1055 -12.57 -14.68 16.26
CA ALA A 1055 -12.71 -15.05 17.66
C ALA A 1055 -13.99 -14.51 18.30
N SER A 1056 -14.49 -15.20 19.34
CA SER A 1056 -15.54 -14.65 20.20
C SER A 1056 -15.01 -13.57 21.14
N ARG A 1057 -13.82 -13.79 21.70
CA ARG A 1057 -13.08 -12.83 22.54
C ARG A 1057 -11.58 -13.07 22.41
N VAL A 1058 -10.80 -11.98 22.40
CA VAL A 1058 -9.32 -12.04 22.33
C VAL A 1058 -8.74 -11.46 23.61
N THR A 1059 -7.94 -12.24 24.33
CA THR A 1059 -7.25 -11.77 25.54
C THR A 1059 -5.76 -11.58 25.27
N VAL A 1060 -5.25 -10.38 25.46
CA VAL A 1060 -3.83 -10.06 25.26
C VAL A 1060 -3.10 -10.13 26.60
N LEU A 1061 -2.13 -11.04 26.73
CA LEU A 1061 -1.31 -11.20 27.92
C LEU A 1061 -0.05 -10.34 27.80
N VAL A 1062 0.07 -9.36 28.69
CA VAL A 1062 1.19 -8.43 28.75
C VAL A 1062 1.92 -8.64 30.08
N ARG A 1063 3.20 -9.00 30.02
CA ARG A 1063 4.03 -9.29 31.21
C ARG A 1063 4.32 -8.09 32.12
N ARG A 1064 3.95 -6.87 31.73
CA ARG A 1064 4.17 -5.61 32.45
C ARG A 1064 2.84 -4.87 32.57
N ASP A 1065 2.84 -3.76 33.29
CA ASP A 1065 1.73 -2.83 33.47
C ASP A 1065 1.56 -1.84 32.31
N VAL A 1066 2.39 -1.93 31.25
CA VAL A 1066 2.40 -0.99 30.11
C VAL A 1066 2.50 -1.73 28.78
N LEU A 1067 1.76 -1.24 27.76
CA LEU A 1067 1.91 -1.65 26.35
C LEU A 1067 3.12 -0.93 25.72
N ARG A 1068 4.01 -1.69 25.07
CA ARG A 1068 5.11 -1.15 24.24
C ARG A 1068 4.63 -0.63 22.88
N ALA A 1069 3.44 -1.06 22.44
CA ALA A 1069 2.81 -0.61 21.21
C ALA A 1069 2.76 0.93 21.12
N SER A 1070 2.85 1.45 19.90
CA SER A 1070 2.66 2.87 19.58
C SER A 1070 1.33 3.38 20.16
N LYS A 1071 1.28 4.65 20.55
CA LYS A 1071 0.10 5.25 21.19
C LYS A 1071 -1.18 5.03 20.38
N THR A 1072 -1.09 5.13 19.06
CA THR A 1072 -2.21 4.91 18.14
C THR A 1072 -2.69 3.45 18.16
N MET A 1073 -1.78 2.48 18.12
CA MET A 1073 -2.14 1.05 18.16
C MET A 1073 -2.65 0.62 19.52
N ALA A 1074 -2.04 1.10 20.60
CA ALA A 1074 -2.54 0.85 21.96
C ALA A 1074 -3.96 1.40 22.14
N ALA A 1075 -4.24 2.63 21.69
CA ALA A 1075 -5.58 3.21 21.74
C ALA A 1075 -6.59 2.40 20.91
N ARG A 1076 -6.21 1.96 19.70
CA ARG A 1076 -7.08 1.13 18.84
C ARG A 1076 -7.40 -0.23 19.46
N LEU A 1077 -6.40 -0.86 20.09
CA LEU A 1077 -6.55 -2.15 20.76
C LEU A 1077 -7.49 -2.05 21.96
N LEU A 1078 -7.32 -1.01 22.78
CA LEU A 1078 -8.13 -0.78 23.99
C LEU A 1078 -9.56 -0.34 23.67
N ALA A 1079 -9.80 0.28 22.51
CA ALA A 1079 -11.13 0.70 22.07
C ALA A 1079 -11.99 -0.44 21.48
N ASN A 1080 -11.45 -1.66 21.34
CA ASN A 1080 -12.16 -2.79 20.74
C ASN A 1080 -12.84 -3.66 21.80
N ASP A 1081 -14.17 -3.72 21.78
CA ASP A 1081 -14.99 -4.42 22.77
C ASP A 1081 -14.73 -5.93 22.87
N LYS A 1082 -14.19 -6.56 21.81
CA LYS A 1082 -13.85 -7.99 21.81
C LYS A 1082 -12.47 -8.28 22.41
N VAL A 1083 -11.68 -7.24 22.70
CA VAL A 1083 -10.31 -7.38 23.22
C VAL A 1083 -10.28 -7.10 24.71
N THR A 1084 -9.65 -7.99 25.47
CA THR A 1084 -9.33 -7.76 26.88
C THR A 1084 -7.81 -7.78 27.06
N VAL A 1085 -7.20 -6.67 27.49
CA VAL A 1085 -5.76 -6.64 27.79
C VAL A 1085 -5.55 -6.97 29.27
N ARG A 1086 -4.88 -8.09 29.55
CA ARG A 1086 -4.45 -8.48 30.91
C ARG A 1086 -2.98 -8.08 31.11
N PHE A 1087 -2.80 -7.01 31.87
CA PHE A 1087 -1.49 -6.53 32.30
C PHE A 1087 -0.94 -7.39 33.44
N ASN A 1088 0.39 -7.38 33.58
CA ASN A 1088 1.11 -8.18 34.57
C ASN A 1088 0.82 -9.69 34.52
N ALA A 1089 0.40 -10.22 33.37
CA ALA A 1089 0.02 -11.62 33.24
C ALA A 1089 0.96 -12.37 32.28
N VAL A 1090 1.35 -13.59 32.64
CA VAL A 1090 2.20 -14.47 31.82
C VAL A 1090 1.60 -15.87 31.74
N ALA A 1091 1.64 -16.49 30.56
CA ALA A 1091 1.28 -17.90 30.41
C ALA A 1091 2.42 -18.78 30.96
N THR A 1092 2.08 -19.83 31.70
CA THR A 1092 3.05 -20.69 32.40
C THR A 1092 2.94 -22.16 31.99
N GLU A 1093 1.76 -22.64 31.63
CA GLU A 1093 1.51 -24.02 31.21
C GLU A 1093 0.40 -24.07 30.17
N VAL A 1094 0.48 -25.04 29.27
CA VAL A 1094 -0.51 -25.28 28.21
C VAL A 1094 -1.13 -26.66 28.39
N ARG A 1095 -2.46 -26.73 28.45
CA ARG A 1095 -3.23 -27.97 28.68
C ARG A 1095 -4.24 -28.20 27.56
N GLY A 1096 -4.42 -29.46 27.14
CA GLY A 1096 -5.34 -29.82 26.06
C GLY A 1096 -6.28 -30.97 26.39
N GLY A 1097 -7.29 -31.16 25.55
CA GLY A 1097 -8.27 -32.23 25.64
C GLY A 1097 -7.74 -33.60 25.21
N GLN A 1098 -8.58 -34.63 25.33
CA GLN A 1098 -8.29 -36.00 24.86
C GLN A 1098 -8.20 -36.12 23.34
N ASP A 1099 -8.71 -35.12 22.63
CA ASP A 1099 -8.68 -34.93 21.17
C ASP A 1099 -7.32 -34.45 20.63
N GLY A 1100 -6.37 -34.10 21.51
CA GLY A 1100 -5.04 -33.62 21.12
C GLY A 1100 -4.98 -32.13 20.82
N LEU A 1101 -6.06 -31.39 21.05
CA LEU A 1101 -6.15 -29.94 20.83
C LEU A 1101 -5.96 -29.16 22.14
N LEU A 1102 -5.44 -27.94 22.02
CA LEU A 1102 -5.41 -26.97 23.11
C LEU A 1102 -6.82 -26.68 23.66
N SER A 1103 -6.99 -26.70 24.99
CA SER A 1103 -8.27 -26.36 25.63
C SER A 1103 -8.14 -25.33 26.75
N HIS A 1104 -7.02 -25.32 27.47
CA HIS A 1104 -6.78 -24.42 28.60
C HIS A 1104 -5.34 -23.94 28.63
N ILE A 1105 -5.12 -22.76 29.20
CA ILE A 1105 -3.79 -22.25 29.55
C ILE A 1105 -3.77 -21.86 31.01
N VAL A 1106 -2.63 -22.00 31.66
CA VAL A 1106 -2.41 -21.51 33.02
C VAL A 1106 -1.74 -20.14 32.94
N VAL A 1107 -2.41 -19.12 33.44
CA VAL A 1107 -1.93 -17.74 33.46
C VAL A 1107 -1.56 -17.38 34.89
N ARG A 1108 -0.33 -16.89 35.08
CA ARG A 1108 0.17 -16.39 36.36
C ARG A 1108 0.17 -14.87 36.36
N ASP A 1109 -0.37 -14.26 37.40
CA ASP A 1109 -0.17 -12.84 37.67
C ASP A 1109 1.23 -12.63 38.27
N THR A 1110 2.04 -11.79 37.65
CA THR A 1110 3.41 -11.48 38.06
C THR A 1110 3.50 -10.62 39.32
N ARG A 1111 2.39 -9.98 39.75
CA ARG A 1111 2.34 -9.18 40.98
C ARG A 1111 1.90 -10.00 42.19
N SER A 1112 0.83 -10.78 42.07
CA SER A 1112 0.32 -11.58 43.19
C SER A 1112 0.95 -12.97 43.27
N GLY A 1113 1.45 -13.49 42.15
CA GLY A 1113 1.93 -14.87 42.04
C GLY A 1113 0.82 -15.91 41.86
N ASP A 1114 -0.45 -15.47 41.83
CA ASP A 1114 -1.59 -16.38 41.69
C ASP A 1114 -1.65 -16.98 40.28
N GLU A 1115 -1.95 -18.28 40.20
CA GLU A 1115 -2.16 -19.00 38.96
C GLU A 1115 -3.64 -19.29 38.73
N GLU A 1116 -4.13 -18.94 37.55
CA GLU A 1116 -5.50 -19.18 37.11
C GLU A 1116 -5.47 -20.09 35.88
N VAL A 1117 -6.29 -21.15 35.90
CA VAL A 1117 -6.53 -21.98 34.71
C VAL A 1117 -7.68 -21.36 33.92
N VAL A 1118 -7.41 -20.89 32.72
CA VAL A 1118 -8.40 -20.23 31.86
C VAL A 1118 -8.66 -21.04 30.59
N GLU A 1119 -9.91 -21.06 30.14
CA GLU A 1119 -10.30 -21.67 28.87
C GLU A 1119 -9.68 -20.87 27.72
N ALA A 1120 -8.95 -21.57 26.85
CA ALA A 1120 -8.28 -21.00 25.69
C ALA A 1120 -8.28 -22.04 24.58
N SER A 1121 -9.03 -21.79 23.51
CA SER A 1121 -9.01 -22.70 22.34
C SER A 1121 -7.90 -22.35 21.35
N GLY A 1122 -7.22 -21.22 21.52
CA GLY A 1122 -6.07 -20.82 20.73
C GLY A 1122 -5.11 -19.91 21.48
N LEU A 1123 -3.81 -20.11 21.28
CA LEU A 1123 -2.73 -19.32 21.85
C LEU A 1123 -1.81 -18.82 20.74
N PHE A 1124 -1.70 -17.50 20.60
CA PHE A 1124 -0.95 -16.84 19.54
C PHE A 1124 0.27 -16.10 20.10
N TYR A 1125 1.44 -16.32 19.51
CA TYR A 1125 2.69 -15.69 19.94
C TYR A 1125 3.05 -14.49 19.06
N ALA A 1126 2.97 -13.30 19.64
CA ALA A 1126 3.40 -12.05 19.03
C ALA A 1126 4.66 -11.49 19.74
N ILE A 1127 5.64 -12.37 19.96
CA ILE A 1127 6.90 -12.06 20.68
C ILE A 1127 8.12 -11.87 19.76
N GLY A 1128 7.89 -11.89 18.44
CA GLY A 1128 8.91 -11.66 17.41
C GLY A 1128 9.43 -12.94 16.76
N HIS A 1129 10.30 -12.78 15.76
CA HIS A 1129 10.91 -13.86 14.99
C HIS A 1129 12.42 -13.61 14.91
N ASP A 1130 13.19 -14.67 14.74
CA ASP A 1130 14.62 -14.64 14.51
C ASP A 1130 14.89 -14.99 13.03
N PRO A 1131 15.41 -14.04 12.22
CA PRO A 1131 15.72 -14.31 10.82
C PRO A 1131 16.90 -15.29 10.70
N ALA A 1132 16.86 -16.18 9.72
CA ALA A 1132 17.87 -17.22 9.50
C ALA A 1132 19.12 -16.67 8.79
N THR A 1133 19.75 -15.64 9.36
CA THR A 1133 20.86 -14.89 8.76
C THR A 1133 22.24 -15.29 9.27
N ALA A 1134 22.33 -16.32 10.13
CA ALA A 1134 23.59 -16.77 10.73
C ALA A 1134 24.70 -17.06 9.70
N LEU A 1135 24.35 -17.58 8.52
CA LEU A 1135 25.27 -17.91 7.44
C LEU A 1135 26.00 -16.67 6.86
N VAL A 1136 25.35 -15.51 6.89
CA VAL A 1136 25.83 -14.26 6.25
C VAL A 1136 26.08 -13.14 7.24
N LYS A 1137 26.01 -13.44 8.54
CA LYS A 1137 26.21 -12.48 9.62
C LYS A 1137 27.62 -11.89 9.55
N GLY A 1138 27.70 -10.57 9.43
CA GLY A 1138 28.96 -9.84 9.27
C GLY A 1138 29.52 -9.79 7.85
N GLN A 1139 28.85 -10.41 6.86
CA GLN A 1139 29.19 -10.31 5.44
C GLN A 1139 28.24 -9.39 4.66
N LEU A 1140 26.99 -9.25 5.11
CA LEU A 1140 25.98 -8.37 4.52
C LEU A 1140 25.50 -7.33 5.55
N ASP A 1141 24.98 -6.21 5.05
CA ASP A 1141 24.33 -5.20 5.87
C ASP A 1141 23.03 -5.76 6.45
N MET A 1142 22.87 -5.60 7.77
CA MET A 1142 21.72 -6.09 8.53
C MET A 1142 21.15 -4.99 9.40
N ASP A 1143 19.86 -5.07 9.69
CA ASP A 1143 19.22 -4.15 10.65
C ASP A 1143 19.49 -4.56 12.10
N GLU A 1144 19.03 -3.74 13.05
CA GLU A 1144 19.20 -3.99 14.50
C GLU A 1144 18.57 -5.31 14.96
N ASP A 1145 17.57 -5.82 14.24
CA ASP A 1145 16.85 -7.05 14.53
C ASP A 1145 17.48 -8.28 13.82
N GLY A 1146 18.50 -8.08 12.98
CA GLY A 1146 19.25 -9.11 12.26
C GLY A 1146 18.70 -9.50 10.89
N TYR A 1147 17.76 -8.74 10.32
CA TYR A 1147 17.23 -8.92 8.95
C TYR A 1147 18.20 -8.36 7.90
N ILE A 1148 18.25 -8.97 6.72
CA ILE A 1148 19.10 -8.49 5.61
C ILE A 1148 18.51 -7.21 5.05
N VAL A 1149 19.32 -6.15 4.95
CA VAL A 1149 18.90 -4.88 4.36
C VAL A 1149 18.99 -4.96 2.83
N THR A 1150 17.86 -4.73 2.17
CA THR A 1150 17.77 -4.61 0.71
C THR A 1150 17.44 -3.19 0.28
N LYS A 1151 17.78 -2.83 -0.96
CA LYS A 1151 17.40 -1.53 -1.54
C LYS A 1151 15.88 -1.49 -1.75
N PRO A 1152 15.16 -0.46 -1.23
CA PRO A 1152 13.70 -0.40 -1.32
C PRO A 1152 13.18 -0.58 -2.76
N GLY A 1153 12.27 -1.55 -2.95
CA GLY A 1153 11.68 -1.87 -4.26
C GLY A 1153 12.47 -2.87 -5.11
N THR A 1154 13.57 -3.43 -4.60
CA THR A 1154 14.41 -4.44 -5.26
C THR A 1154 14.79 -5.55 -4.27
N THR A 1155 15.51 -6.58 -4.72
CA THR A 1155 16.06 -7.64 -3.84
C THR A 1155 17.57 -7.55 -3.63
N LEU A 1156 18.18 -6.47 -4.12
CA LEU A 1156 19.61 -6.19 -4.06
C LEU A 1156 20.07 -5.97 -2.62
N THR A 1157 21.14 -6.66 -2.22
CA THR A 1157 21.80 -6.50 -0.92
C THR A 1157 23.00 -5.54 -1.00
N SER A 1158 23.85 -5.50 0.05
CA SER A 1158 25.08 -4.71 0.06
C SER A 1158 26.20 -5.29 -0.82
N VAL A 1159 26.11 -6.55 -1.24
CA VAL A 1159 27.09 -7.22 -2.10
C VAL A 1159 26.48 -7.50 -3.47
N ASP A 1160 27.13 -7.03 -4.53
CA ASP A 1160 26.67 -7.23 -5.91
C ASP A 1160 26.68 -8.72 -6.29
N GLY A 1161 25.58 -9.19 -6.88
CA GLY A 1161 25.36 -10.60 -7.19
C GLY A 1161 24.79 -11.43 -6.04
N VAL A 1162 24.49 -10.81 -4.90
CA VAL A 1162 23.79 -11.43 -3.77
C VAL A 1162 22.43 -10.74 -3.56
N PHE A 1163 21.39 -11.55 -3.55
CA PHE A 1163 19.99 -11.12 -3.44
C PHE A 1163 19.34 -11.76 -2.20
N ALA A 1164 18.34 -11.10 -1.61
CA ALA A 1164 17.59 -11.63 -0.48
C ALA A 1164 16.08 -11.66 -0.77
N ALA A 1165 15.41 -12.76 -0.43
CA ALA A 1165 14.00 -12.97 -0.73
C ALA A 1165 13.24 -13.62 0.44
N GLY A 1166 11.95 -13.30 0.55
CA GLY A 1166 11.07 -13.77 1.60
C GLY A 1166 11.40 -13.25 3.00
N ASP A 1167 11.01 -14.02 4.01
CA ASP A 1167 11.02 -13.59 5.41
C ASP A 1167 12.41 -13.27 5.98
N VAL A 1168 13.50 -13.61 5.28
CA VAL A 1168 14.86 -13.25 5.72
C VAL A 1168 15.15 -11.74 5.58
N GLN A 1169 14.41 -11.05 4.69
CA GLN A 1169 14.44 -9.60 4.52
C GLN A 1169 13.11 -8.92 4.90
N ASP A 1170 11.99 -9.65 4.85
CA ASP A 1170 10.67 -9.11 5.16
C ASP A 1170 10.28 -9.33 6.62
N LYS A 1171 10.30 -8.26 7.41
CA LYS A 1171 9.81 -8.27 8.79
C LYS A 1171 8.36 -7.84 8.98
N ARG A 1172 7.65 -7.44 7.91
CA ARG A 1172 6.33 -6.80 7.98
C ARG A 1172 5.20 -7.68 7.45
N TYR A 1173 5.34 -8.27 6.26
CA TYR A 1173 4.22 -8.98 5.63
C TYR A 1173 4.23 -10.48 5.94
N ARG A 1174 5.38 -11.14 5.75
CA ARG A 1174 5.62 -12.55 6.15
C ARG A 1174 4.50 -13.51 5.74
N GLN A 1175 4.02 -13.38 4.51
CA GLN A 1175 3.04 -14.32 3.94
C GLN A 1175 3.70 -15.19 2.89
N ALA A 1176 3.19 -16.42 2.73
CA ALA A 1176 3.65 -17.34 1.70
C ALA A 1176 3.67 -16.70 0.30
N ILE A 1177 2.62 -15.92 -0.03
CA ILE A 1177 2.51 -15.26 -1.33
C ILE A 1177 3.48 -14.08 -1.50
N THR A 1178 3.76 -13.31 -0.44
CA THR A 1178 4.72 -12.20 -0.51
C THR A 1178 6.16 -12.74 -0.62
N SER A 1179 6.44 -13.85 0.07
CA SER A 1179 7.71 -14.58 -0.05
C SER A 1179 7.91 -15.18 -1.45
N ALA A 1180 6.86 -15.78 -2.04
CA ALA A 1180 6.90 -16.22 -3.43
C ALA A 1180 7.11 -15.05 -4.41
N GLY A 1181 6.44 -13.92 -4.19
CA GLY A 1181 6.58 -12.72 -5.02
C GLY A 1181 8.00 -12.14 -5.00
N THR A 1182 8.59 -11.97 -3.81
CA THR A 1182 9.97 -11.50 -3.69
C THR A 1182 10.99 -12.52 -4.18
N GLY A 1183 10.71 -13.82 -4.08
CA GLY A 1183 11.50 -14.88 -4.71
C GLY A 1183 11.55 -14.75 -6.24
N CYS A 1184 10.41 -14.46 -6.87
CA CYS A 1184 10.33 -14.18 -8.31
C CYS A 1184 11.13 -12.94 -8.70
N MET A 1185 11.04 -11.87 -7.91
CA MET A 1185 11.86 -10.65 -8.12
C MET A 1185 13.36 -10.96 -8.07
N ALA A 1186 13.80 -11.70 -7.04
CA ALA A 1186 15.21 -12.07 -6.89
C ALA A 1186 15.72 -12.95 -8.03
N ALA A 1187 14.90 -13.88 -8.52
CA ALA A 1187 15.26 -14.69 -9.68
C ALA A 1187 15.46 -13.85 -10.95
N LEU A 1188 14.56 -12.90 -11.23
CA LEU A 1188 14.65 -12.01 -12.39
C LEU A 1188 15.85 -11.05 -12.30
N GLU A 1189 16.12 -10.52 -11.10
CA GLU A 1189 17.28 -9.65 -10.89
C GLU A 1189 18.61 -10.43 -10.98
N ALA A 1190 18.65 -11.67 -10.48
CA ALA A 1190 19.81 -12.55 -10.61
C ALA A 1190 20.06 -12.96 -12.06
N GLU A 1191 19.03 -13.31 -12.82
CA GLU A 1191 19.13 -13.62 -14.26
C GLU A 1191 19.66 -12.41 -15.04
N LYS A 1192 19.08 -11.22 -14.78
CA LYS A 1192 19.52 -9.99 -15.40
C LYS A 1192 20.99 -9.71 -15.07
N PHE A 1193 21.38 -9.85 -13.81
CA PHE A 1193 22.76 -9.63 -13.36
C PHE A 1193 23.75 -10.59 -14.05
N ILE A 1194 23.41 -11.87 -14.18
CA ILE A 1194 24.24 -12.85 -14.91
C ILE A 1194 24.34 -12.46 -16.39
N SER A 1195 23.23 -12.08 -17.03
CA SER A 1195 23.23 -11.71 -18.46
C SER A 1195 23.95 -10.39 -18.77
N GLU A 1196 24.10 -9.48 -17.80
CA GLU A 1196 24.91 -8.25 -17.94
C GLU A 1196 26.41 -8.50 -17.71
N GLN A 1197 26.79 -9.63 -17.10
CA GLN A 1197 28.18 -10.03 -16.85
C GLN A 1197 28.77 -10.88 -17.99
N ASP A 1198 27.90 -11.54 -18.77
CA ASP A 1198 28.20 -12.22 -20.04
C ASP A 1198 28.38 -11.21 -21.19
#